data_AF-A0A1R1SI44-F1
#
_entry.id   AF-A0A1R1SI44-F1
#
_cell.length_a   1.000
_cell.length_b   1.000
_cell.length_c   1.000
_cell.angle_alpha   90.00
_cell.angle_beta   90.00
_cell.angle_gamma   90.00
#
_symmetry.space_group_name_H-M   'P 1'
#
loop_
_entity.id
_entity.type
_entity.pdbx_description
1 polymer ?
#
loop_
_entity_poly.entity_id
_entity_poly.type
_entity_poly.pdbx_seq_one_letter_code
_entity_poly.pdbx_strand_id
1 'polypeptide(L)'
;MGERQGVTNVERSGLRSTSGTRAGPGAARTRTSRSLLALGALWLLAGLLAVRQAAAVLRLPPDERLTDLETWIGERGVLHVSGSLYDGDAFTGTPFSGLVLKPLTRSAEQSLGYAWTFGTLLLVVVLALVAARCLPGPVSRRTSLLAAPVAISLLVLSLPVRNTFTLGQTSIIPVLLVVLTVLPGTSGRQAGVLIGVAAALQPALLLFAVVLWLVGQRRAAAVAGATFAACTALAWAVMPHDSWTYWGHHIGGAGLGAPADGLANQSLHGLLLRIGLSGPVELALLAVLAVTVAVVGLRRAAYYAKDGQLLLAAAITGSVALAISPTSWQYQQLWILLAVVGRVGRRASDRLVWPVLVVLVMTLNRTALLPDIDVLGHIGYNAPLLAALAAACLVPFLSRTSPAWDNPAPTPVAEPARGRFAWVPLLRFVRRPLSRPNLMLELMFIRIGYFGYSYIRAHAPDSRSLAESHGHQILTAEKWLGIDIEHWFNSVVADTPWLRDSMNWYYSTFHFLVPLSLLAWLYLRRPLTYRWARTPLAFATMLALVGFWLYPTAPPRLMGLGFVDTAHGPQDLENPDFGALTKLSNQYAAMPSLHVGWSLWCGVVIAMVAPKLWMKVLGLMYPLMTTAVIVGTANHWILDAVGGAVVVSAGFGLQYVLFGFGKRPAEEAAGPLWPPRLRRREPERAGAAVALVPAPSKAPDTQAAEPTGTAAPPGAAEPTEVAGPGSR
;
A
#
# COMPACT_ATOMS: atom_id res chain seq x y z
N MET A 1 47.73 46.05 -10.29
CA MET A 1 47.22 46.95 -11.34
C MET A 1 46.50 46.07 -12.37
N GLY A 2 45.35 46.41 -12.95
CA GLY A 2 44.45 47.55 -12.70
C GLY A 2 43.03 47.24 -13.21
N GLU A 3 42.04 47.54 -12.38
CA GLU A 3 40.60 47.24 -12.48
C GLU A 3 39.82 48.00 -13.59
N ARG A 4 38.80 47.37 -14.22
CA ARG A 4 37.42 47.89 -14.61
C ARG A 4 36.82 47.15 -15.84
N GLN A 5 35.63 46.51 -15.73
CA GLN A 5 34.23 47.02 -15.84
C GLN A 5 33.82 47.52 -17.25
N GLY A 6 32.64 47.21 -17.82
CA GLY A 6 31.51 46.33 -17.44
C GLY A 6 30.19 46.67 -18.21
N VAL A 7 29.12 45.86 -18.05
CA VAL A 7 27.67 46.17 -18.39
C VAL A 7 27.35 46.34 -19.92
N THR A 8 26.52 45.59 -20.67
CA THR A 8 25.22 44.86 -20.57
C THR A 8 23.92 45.65 -20.82
N ASN A 9 23.24 45.41 -21.96
CA ASN A 9 21.76 45.41 -22.22
C ASN A 9 21.54 44.92 -23.69
N VAL A 10 20.51 44.18 -24.17
CA VAL A 10 19.17 43.71 -23.74
C VAL A 10 17.96 44.48 -24.33
N GLU A 11 17.37 43.92 -25.40
CA GLU A 11 16.02 44.12 -26.04
C GLU A 11 16.12 43.58 -27.50
N ARG A 12 15.16 42.97 -28.24
CA ARG A 12 13.76 42.47 -28.06
C ARG A 12 13.72 40.96 -28.42
N SER A 13 12.69 40.12 -28.19
CA SER A 13 11.21 40.15 -28.36
C SER A 13 10.73 39.98 -29.82
N GLY A 14 9.80 39.08 -30.17
CA GLY A 14 9.00 38.19 -29.31
C GLY A 14 8.22 37.05 -30.04
N LEU A 15 6.96 36.83 -29.66
CA LEU A 15 6.02 35.74 -30.04
C LEU A 15 6.17 34.37 -29.33
N ARG A 16 5.48 34.24 -28.19
CA ARG A 16 4.91 32.97 -27.71
C ARG A 16 3.41 33.16 -27.45
N SER A 17 2.59 32.22 -27.93
CA SER A 17 1.13 32.26 -27.75
C SER A 17 0.73 32.14 -26.28
N THR A 18 -0.32 32.88 -25.88
CA THR A 18 -0.76 33.01 -24.48
C THR A 18 -2.16 32.45 -24.27
N SER A 19 -2.27 31.33 -23.55
CA SER A 19 -3.54 30.82 -23.00
C SER A 19 -3.38 30.34 -21.54
N GLY A 20 -2.51 31.02 -20.78
CA GLY A 20 -2.27 30.75 -19.36
C GLY A 20 -3.12 31.65 -18.46
N THR A 21 -4.20 31.11 -17.86
CA THR A 21 -5.03 31.84 -16.89
C THR A 21 -4.21 32.22 -15.66
N ARG A 22 -3.90 33.51 -15.50
CA ARG A 22 -3.19 34.03 -14.31
C ARG A 22 -4.04 33.80 -13.05
N ALA A 23 -3.60 32.89 -12.19
CA ALA A 23 -4.21 32.70 -10.88
C ALA A 23 -3.97 33.93 -10.00
N GLY A 24 -5.04 34.60 -9.58
CA GLY A 24 -4.95 35.85 -8.79
C GLY A 24 -4.23 35.67 -7.43
N PRO A 25 -3.68 36.75 -6.85
CA PRO A 25 -2.80 36.67 -5.69
C PRO A 25 -3.42 35.99 -4.45
N GLY A 26 -4.74 36.09 -4.25
CA GLY A 26 -5.46 35.36 -3.20
C GLY A 26 -5.37 33.82 -3.32
N ALA A 27 -5.33 33.29 -4.55
CA ALA A 27 -5.17 31.85 -4.80
C ALA A 27 -3.75 31.35 -4.51
N ALA A 28 -2.73 32.22 -4.60
CA ALA A 28 -1.38 31.91 -4.15
C ALA A 28 -1.31 31.93 -2.61
N ARG A 29 -1.80 33.01 -1.97
CA ARG A 29 -1.75 33.20 -0.51
C ARG A 29 -2.45 32.06 0.25
N THR A 30 -3.62 31.62 -0.24
CA THR A 30 -4.39 30.50 0.33
C THR A 30 -3.74 29.13 0.14
N ARG A 31 -3.06 28.88 -1.00
CA ARG A 31 -2.28 27.65 -1.21
C ARG A 31 -1.10 27.57 -0.24
N THR A 32 -0.39 28.67 -0.03
CA THR A 32 0.74 28.73 0.93
C THR A 32 0.25 28.45 2.36
N SER A 33 -0.81 29.12 2.81
CA SER A 33 -1.43 28.88 4.12
C SER A 33 -1.79 27.40 4.34
N ARG A 34 -2.50 26.77 3.38
CA ARG A 34 -2.83 25.33 3.47
C ARG A 34 -1.61 24.42 3.50
N SER A 35 -0.52 24.78 2.84
CA SER A 35 0.73 24.01 2.87
C SER A 35 1.47 24.12 4.21
N LEU A 36 1.40 25.28 4.87
CA LEU A 36 1.96 25.50 6.21
C LEU A 36 1.14 24.79 7.29
N LEU A 37 -0.20 24.84 7.21
CA LEU A 37 -1.08 24.08 8.11
C LEU A 37 -0.84 22.57 8.00
N ALA A 38 -0.71 22.04 6.77
CA ALA A 38 -0.39 20.62 6.56
C ALA A 38 1.01 20.23 7.08
N LEU A 39 2.00 21.12 6.96
CA LEU A 39 3.35 20.91 7.51
C LEU A 39 3.34 20.92 9.05
N GLY A 40 2.66 21.89 9.66
CA GLY A 40 2.50 21.97 11.11
C GLY A 40 1.76 20.77 11.70
N ALA A 41 0.67 20.33 11.05
CA ALA A 41 -0.07 19.13 11.45
C ALA A 41 0.79 17.85 11.35
N LEU A 42 1.68 17.74 10.36
CA LEU A 42 2.59 16.60 10.24
C LEU A 42 3.72 16.63 11.28
N TRP A 43 4.24 17.80 11.63
CA TRP A 43 5.20 17.92 12.74
C TRP A 43 4.56 17.66 14.10
N LEU A 44 3.33 18.13 14.32
CA LEU A 44 2.53 17.81 15.51
C LEU A 44 2.26 16.30 15.60
N LEU A 45 1.87 15.66 14.49
CA LEU A 45 1.69 14.20 14.44
C LEU A 45 3.00 13.46 14.75
N ALA A 46 4.13 13.86 14.16
CA ALA A 46 5.42 13.25 14.42
C ALA A 46 5.83 13.40 15.90
N GLY A 47 5.61 14.57 16.51
CA GLY A 47 5.84 14.82 17.93
C GLY A 47 4.93 13.98 18.84
N LEU A 48 3.63 13.94 18.56
CA LEU A 48 2.66 13.12 19.30
C LEU A 48 2.98 11.62 19.20
N LEU A 49 3.40 11.13 18.02
CA LEU A 49 3.83 9.74 17.85
C LEU A 49 5.11 9.43 18.63
N ALA A 50 6.08 10.34 18.63
CA ALA A 50 7.31 10.22 19.39
C ALA A 50 7.06 10.19 20.91
N VAL A 51 6.26 11.13 21.42
CA VAL A 51 5.84 11.17 22.83
C VAL A 51 5.04 9.92 23.19
N ARG A 52 4.11 9.47 22.35
CA ARG A 52 3.36 8.22 22.56
C ARG A 52 4.28 7.01 22.60
N GLN A 53 5.29 6.93 21.74
CA GLN A 53 6.23 5.81 21.72
C GLN A 53 7.11 5.79 22.98
N ALA A 54 7.68 6.93 23.38
CA ALA A 54 8.45 7.03 24.62
C ALA A 54 7.57 6.71 25.85
N ALA A 55 6.36 7.27 25.93
CA ALA A 55 5.42 6.99 27.01
C ALA A 55 4.93 5.53 27.03
N ALA A 56 4.80 4.86 25.88
CA ALA A 56 4.45 3.45 25.81
C ALA A 56 5.57 2.57 26.41
N VAL A 57 6.83 2.82 26.05
CA VAL A 57 7.99 2.10 26.61
C VAL A 57 8.12 2.37 28.10
N LEU A 58 8.11 3.64 28.52
CA LEU A 58 8.38 4.03 29.90
C LEU A 58 7.27 3.63 30.89
N ARG A 59 6.08 3.25 30.39
CA ARG A 59 4.95 2.70 31.18
C ARG A 59 4.94 1.17 31.30
N LEU A 60 5.78 0.46 30.54
CA LEU A 60 5.90 -1.00 30.71
C LEU A 60 6.53 -1.30 32.08
N PRO A 61 6.16 -2.42 32.73
CA PRO A 61 6.89 -2.99 33.86
C PRO A 61 8.40 -3.10 33.55
N PRO A 62 9.31 -2.94 34.53
CA PRO A 62 10.76 -3.00 34.27
C PRO A 62 11.21 -4.30 33.57
N ASP A 63 10.56 -5.41 33.90
CA ASP A 63 10.75 -6.75 33.37
C ASP A 63 10.24 -6.93 31.92
N GLU A 64 9.25 -6.15 31.48
CA GLU A 64 8.79 -6.13 30.07
C GLU A 64 9.52 -5.09 29.20
N ARG A 65 10.46 -4.33 29.79
CA ARG A 65 10.94 -3.05 29.23
C ARG A 65 12.43 -3.03 29.00
N LEU A 66 12.84 -2.95 27.73
CA LEU A 66 14.24 -3.02 27.27
C LEU A 66 14.86 -4.39 27.57
N THR A 67 14.11 -5.47 27.30
CA THR A 67 14.41 -6.86 27.74
C THR A 67 15.82 -7.36 27.38
N ASP A 68 16.27 -7.12 26.14
CA ASP A 68 17.59 -7.57 25.68
C ASP A 68 18.67 -6.70 26.33
N LEU A 69 18.42 -5.39 26.45
CA LEU A 69 19.32 -4.46 27.14
C LEU A 69 19.47 -4.80 28.62
N GLU A 70 18.40 -5.18 29.32
CA GLU A 70 18.46 -5.63 30.73
C GLU A 70 19.26 -6.93 30.84
N THR A 71 19.05 -7.87 29.91
CA THR A 71 19.83 -9.12 29.80
C THR A 71 21.32 -8.85 29.53
N TRP A 72 21.67 -7.73 28.90
CA TRP A 72 23.05 -7.35 28.60
C TRP A 72 23.71 -6.45 29.66
N ILE A 73 22.95 -5.51 30.24
CA ILE A 73 23.44 -4.34 31.01
C ILE A 73 22.91 -4.29 32.45
N GLY A 74 21.88 -5.06 32.81
CA GLY A 74 21.36 -5.12 34.18
C GLY A 74 22.39 -5.61 35.21
N GLU A 75 21.99 -5.66 36.48
CA GLU A 75 22.87 -6.05 37.60
C GLU A 75 23.51 -7.44 37.43
N ARG A 76 22.86 -8.32 36.66
CA ARG A 76 23.34 -9.68 36.31
C ARG A 76 23.56 -9.86 34.81
N GLY A 77 23.64 -8.76 34.05
CA GLY A 77 23.75 -8.78 32.59
C GLY A 77 25.11 -9.26 32.09
N VAL A 78 25.14 -9.86 30.90
CA VAL A 78 26.35 -10.51 30.34
C VAL A 78 27.53 -9.55 30.06
N LEU A 79 27.34 -8.23 30.05
CA LEU A 79 28.45 -7.26 29.95
C LEU A 79 29.09 -6.95 31.32
N HIS A 80 28.40 -7.26 32.43
CA HIS A 80 28.87 -7.06 33.81
C HIS A 80 29.48 -8.32 34.44
N VAL A 81 28.93 -9.50 34.17
CA VAL A 81 29.46 -10.76 34.70
C VAL A 81 30.87 -11.02 34.17
N SER A 82 31.76 -11.53 35.01
CA SER A 82 33.10 -11.99 34.62
C SER A 82 33.03 -13.39 33.98
N GLY A 83 32.43 -13.46 32.78
CA GLY A 83 32.29 -14.65 31.95
C GLY A 83 32.44 -14.30 30.47
N SER A 84 32.02 -15.19 29.57
CA SER A 84 31.93 -14.90 28.13
C SER A 84 30.60 -14.23 27.77
N LEU A 85 30.59 -13.41 26.73
CA LEU A 85 29.40 -12.70 26.25
C LEU A 85 28.28 -13.65 25.81
N TYR A 86 28.65 -14.88 25.41
CA TYR A 86 27.76 -15.86 24.81
C TYR A 86 27.38 -16.98 25.79
N ASP A 87 27.74 -16.85 27.08
CA ASP A 87 27.35 -17.80 28.12
C ASP A 87 25.82 -17.77 28.29
N GLY A 88 25.13 -18.75 27.69
CA GLY A 88 23.67 -18.83 27.62
C GLY A 88 23.03 -18.23 26.35
N ASP A 89 23.80 -18.02 25.26
CA ASP A 89 23.36 -17.66 23.90
C ASP A 89 22.53 -16.37 23.73
N ALA A 90 22.25 -15.63 24.81
CA ALA A 90 21.34 -14.47 24.81
C ALA A 90 21.93 -13.20 24.15
N PHE A 91 23.25 -13.08 24.05
CA PHE A 91 23.89 -11.97 23.32
C PHE A 91 23.96 -12.26 21.82
N THR A 92 23.22 -11.49 21.03
CA THR A 92 23.12 -11.66 19.57
C THR A 92 23.99 -10.68 18.78
N GLY A 93 24.75 -9.81 19.46
CA GLY A 93 25.68 -8.86 18.84
C GLY A 93 27.02 -9.50 18.45
N THR A 94 27.86 -8.75 17.73
CA THR A 94 29.27 -9.14 17.49
C THR A 94 30.12 -8.89 18.75
N PRO A 95 31.30 -9.52 18.88
CA PRO A 95 32.27 -9.19 19.94
C PRO A 95 32.67 -7.70 19.94
N PHE A 96 32.75 -7.08 18.75
CA PHE A 96 32.97 -5.64 18.61
C PHE A 96 31.79 -4.80 19.13
N SER A 97 30.54 -5.26 18.91
CA SER A 97 29.36 -4.61 19.52
C SER A 97 29.38 -4.74 21.04
N GLY A 98 29.78 -5.89 21.60
CA GLY A 98 29.96 -6.06 23.05
C GLY A 98 31.01 -5.10 23.60
N LEU A 99 32.18 -5.00 22.95
CA LEU A 99 33.25 -4.07 23.31
C LEU A 99 32.81 -2.59 23.26
N VAL A 100 31.97 -2.20 22.29
CA VAL A 100 31.41 -0.83 22.17
C VAL A 100 30.30 -0.57 23.19
N LEU A 101 29.55 -1.60 23.61
CA LEU A 101 28.49 -1.48 24.63
C LEU A 101 29.03 -1.46 26.06
N LYS A 102 30.14 -2.17 26.36
CA LYS A 102 30.67 -2.32 27.72
C LYS A 102 30.98 -1.01 28.47
N PRO A 103 31.44 0.09 27.83
CA PRO A 103 31.58 1.39 28.49
C PRO A 103 30.25 2.10 28.82
N LEU A 104 29.16 1.74 28.14
CA LEU A 104 27.85 2.38 28.30
C LEU A 104 27.05 1.82 29.49
N THR A 105 27.43 0.65 30.03
CA THR A 105 26.65 -0.04 31.07
C THR A 105 26.46 0.82 32.32
N ARG A 106 27.57 1.32 32.87
CA ARG A 106 27.62 2.20 34.05
C ARG A 106 26.82 3.51 33.91
N SER A 107 26.53 3.94 32.67
CA SER A 107 25.72 5.13 32.40
C SER A 107 24.22 4.80 32.24
N ALA A 108 23.88 3.55 31.92
CA ALA A 108 22.50 3.10 31.78
C ALA A 108 21.85 2.84 33.15
N GLU A 109 22.58 2.18 34.06
CA GLU A 109 22.15 1.88 35.44
C GLU A 109 21.60 3.14 36.14
N GLN A 110 22.35 4.24 36.10
CA GLN A 110 22.03 5.49 36.79
C GLN A 110 20.87 6.29 36.16
N SER A 111 20.36 5.88 34.98
CA SER A 111 19.37 6.65 34.22
C SER A 111 18.11 5.85 33.82
N LEU A 112 17.92 4.67 34.42
CA LEU A 112 16.66 3.93 34.55
C LEU A 112 15.83 3.75 33.26
N GLY A 113 16.50 3.56 32.12
CA GLY A 113 15.90 3.36 30.79
C GLY A 113 15.47 4.66 30.06
N TYR A 114 15.45 5.81 30.74
CA TYR A 114 15.10 7.09 30.11
C TYR A 114 16.14 7.52 29.07
N ALA A 115 17.43 7.48 29.44
CA ALA A 115 18.50 7.88 28.53
C ALA A 115 18.54 7.01 27.27
N TRP A 116 18.34 5.68 27.41
CA TRP A 116 18.26 4.78 26.27
C TRP A 116 17.04 5.05 25.38
N THR A 117 15.87 5.30 25.99
CA THR A 117 14.65 5.63 25.25
C THR A 117 14.81 6.93 24.46
N PHE A 118 15.30 8.00 25.07
CA PHE A 118 15.49 9.28 24.38
C PHE A 118 16.67 9.24 23.38
N GLY A 119 17.74 8.51 23.66
CA GLY A 119 18.84 8.27 22.72
C GLY A 119 18.39 7.49 21.48
N THR A 120 17.62 6.41 21.67
CA THR A 120 17.00 5.64 20.59
C THR A 120 16.07 6.52 19.75
N LEU A 121 15.24 7.35 20.39
CA LEU A 121 14.36 8.29 19.70
C LEU A 121 15.15 9.35 18.89
N LEU A 122 16.26 9.86 19.44
CA LEU A 122 17.14 10.78 18.73
C LEU A 122 17.77 10.11 17.49
N LEU A 123 18.24 8.86 17.60
CA LEU A 123 18.76 8.08 16.48
C LEU A 123 17.70 7.86 15.39
N VAL A 124 16.44 7.55 15.76
CA VAL A 124 15.31 7.48 14.82
C VAL A 124 15.09 8.81 14.09
N VAL A 125 15.09 9.93 14.82
CA VAL A 125 14.89 11.27 14.24
C VAL A 125 16.05 11.66 13.31
N VAL A 126 17.30 11.37 13.70
CA VAL A 126 18.47 11.63 12.85
C VAL A 126 18.42 10.78 11.57
N LEU A 127 18.14 9.48 11.67
CA LEU A 127 17.97 8.60 10.51
C LEU A 127 16.85 9.10 9.58
N ALA A 128 15.71 9.53 10.13
CA ALA A 128 14.61 10.10 9.36
C ALA A 128 15.00 11.40 8.62
N LEU A 129 15.73 12.30 9.29
CA LEU A 129 16.20 13.56 8.71
C LEU A 129 17.26 13.36 7.63
N VAL A 130 18.14 12.36 7.78
CA VAL A 130 19.12 12.00 6.75
C VAL A 130 18.41 11.36 5.56
N ALA A 131 17.55 10.36 5.78
CA ALA A 131 16.78 9.71 4.70
C ALA A 131 15.90 10.71 3.92
N ALA A 132 15.29 11.68 4.60
CA ALA A 132 14.51 12.75 3.97
C ALA A 132 15.34 13.71 3.10
N ARG A 133 16.62 13.93 3.43
CA ARG A 133 17.58 14.69 2.60
C ARG A 133 18.12 13.87 1.43
N CYS A 134 18.23 12.56 1.59
CA CYS A 134 18.77 11.61 0.61
C CYS A 134 17.74 11.11 -0.43
N LEU A 135 16.58 11.78 -0.58
CA LEU A 135 15.53 11.37 -1.52
C LEU A 135 15.95 11.51 -3.00
N PRO A 136 15.66 10.51 -3.87
CA PRO A 136 15.95 10.57 -5.30
C PRO A 136 15.35 11.80 -6.03
N GLY A 137 16.22 12.69 -6.49
CA GLY A 137 15.87 13.95 -7.13
C GLY A 137 15.39 13.84 -8.60
N PRO A 138 14.69 14.86 -9.12
CA PRO A 138 14.30 16.08 -8.41
C PRO A 138 13.14 15.85 -7.43
N VAL A 139 13.13 16.60 -6.34
CA VAL A 139 12.04 16.65 -5.36
C VAL A 139 11.44 18.06 -5.33
N SER A 140 10.11 18.16 -5.26
CA SER A 140 9.46 19.47 -5.16
C SER A 140 9.76 20.11 -3.79
N ARG A 141 9.74 21.45 -3.69
CA ARG A 141 9.88 22.16 -2.40
C ARG A 141 8.87 21.65 -1.35
N ARG A 142 7.66 21.30 -1.78
CA ARG A 142 6.63 20.69 -0.90
C ARG A 142 7.03 19.28 -0.46
N THR A 143 7.56 18.46 -1.36
CA THR A 143 8.07 17.11 -1.02
C THR A 143 9.20 17.21 0.00
N SER A 144 10.18 18.08 -0.22
CA SER A 144 11.32 18.28 0.67
C SER A 144 10.89 18.73 2.08
N LEU A 145 9.95 19.67 2.19
CA LEU A 145 9.44 20.13 3.50
C LEU A 145 8.67 19.05 4.26
N LEU A 146 7.87 18.24 3.56
CA LEU A 146 7.02 17.21 4.20
C LEU A 146 7.77 15.89 4.45
N ALA A 147 8.90 15.64 3.76
CA ALA A 147 9.64 14.39 3.85
C ALA A 147 10.13 14.09 5.28
N ALA A 148 10.64 15.10 6.01
CA ALA A 148 11.15 14.92 7.37
C ALA A 148 10.08 14.40 8.37
N PRO A 149 8.95 15.11 8.62
CA PRO A 149 7.95 14.62 9.56
C PRO A 149 7.25 13.34 9.11
N VAL A 150 7.12 13.10 7.79
CA VAL A 150 6.61 11.82 7.27
C VAL A 150 7.60 10.68 7.56
N ALA A 151 8.91 10.87 7.32
CA ALA A 151 9.91 9.85 7.63
C ALA A 151 9.99 9.54 9.12
N ILE A 152 9.92 10.56 9.99
CA ILE A 152 9.85 10.37 11.46
C ILE A 152 8.60 9.55 11.82
N SER A 153 7.43 9.94 11.31
CA SER A 153 6.16 9.25 11.60
C SER A 153 6.18 7.79 11.15
N LEU A 154 6.70 7.51 9.94
CA LEU A 154 6.79 6.15 9.40
C LEU A 154 7.78 5.28 10.18
N LEU A 155 8.94 5.82 10.55
CA LEU A 155 9.93 5.09 11.36
C LEU A 155 9.37 4.81 12.76
N VAL A 156 8.86 5.80 13.48
CA VAL A 156 8.29 5.63 14.84
C VAL A 156 7.12 4.64 14.88
N LEU A 157 6.31 4.56 13.82
CA LEU A 157 5.23 3.58 13.71
C LEU A 157 5.70 2.17 13.32
N SER A 158 6.90 2.03 12.77
CA SER A 158 7.36 0.76 12.20
C SER A 158 7.69 -0.30 13.25
N LEU A 159 7.37 -1.56 12.94
CA LEU A 159 7.67 -2.72 13.80
C LEU A 159 9.16 -2.82 14.15
N PRO A 160 10.13 -2.60 13.23
CA PRO A 160 11.55 -2.67 13.58
C PRO A 160 11.95 -1.65 14.65
N VAL A 161 11.49 -0.40 14.52
CA VAL A 161 11.74 0.64 15.54
C VAL A 161 11.01 0.34 16.84
N ARG A 162 9.73 -0.07 16.79
CA ARG A 162 8.95 -0.43 17.98
C ARG A 162 9.59 -1.57 18.77
N ASN A 163 10.09 -2.60 18.08
CA ASN A 163 10.84 -3.69 18.71
C ASN A 163 12.21 -3.22 19.23
N THR A 164 12.91 -2.34 18.50
CA THR A 164 14.15 -1.72 19.00
C THR A 164 13.91 -0.99 20.33
N PHE A 165 12.75 -0.34 20.48
CA PHE A 165 12.32 0.34 21.69
C PHE A 165 11.89 -0.57 22.85
N THR A 166 11.28 -1.73 22.59
CA THR A 166 10.87 -2.67 23.66
C THR A 166 12.00 -3.60 24.09
N LEU A 167 12.91 -3.94 23.18
CA LEU A 167 14.07 -4.81 23.45
C LEU A 167 15.30 -4.02 23.91
N GLY A 168 15.43 -2.74 23.52
CA GLY A 168 16.60 -1.91 23.80
C GLY A 168 17.78 -2.15 22.84
N GLN A 169 17.51 -2.62 21.63
CA GLN A 169 18.51 -2.96 20.62
C GLN A 169 19.25 -1.75 20.03
N THR A 170 20.45 -1.97 19.47
CA THR A 170 21.29 -0.92 18.83
C THR A 170 21.20 -0.89 17.30
N SER A 171 20.34 -1.71 16.68
CA SER A 171 20.26 -1.94 15.23
C SER A 171 20.01 -0.71 14.34
N ILE A 172 19.59 0.42 14.92
CA ILE A 172 19.49 1.70 14.20
C ILE A 172 20.88 2.26 13.86
N ILE A 173 21.91 2.01 14.69
CA ILE A 173 23.26 2.58 14.53
C ILE A 173 23.93 2.09 13.24
N PRO A 174 24.01 0.78 12.93
CA PRO A 174 24.60 0.31 11.67
C PRO A 174 23.87 0.84 10.43
N VAL A 175 22.53 0.93 10.49
CA VAL A 175 21.70 1.51 9.42
C VAL A 175 22.00 2.99 9.23
N LEU A 176 22.10 3.76 10.32
CA LEU A 176 22.42 5.19 10.28
C LEU A 176 23.83 5.44 9.73
N LEU A 177 24.85 4.72 10.21
CA LEU A 177 26.24 4.84 9.71
C LEU A 177 26.30 4.66 8.19
N VAL A 178 25.63 3.64 7.65
CA VAL A 178 25.57 3.38 6.21
C VAL A 178 24.72 4.44 5.48
N VAL A 179 23.59 4.88 6.01
CA VAL A 179 22.74 5.91 5.38
C VAL A 179 23.41 7.30 5.38
N LEU A 180 24.32 7.60 6.31
CA LEU A 180 25.18 8.79 6.28
C LEU A 180 26.16 8.79 5.08
N THR A 181 26.52 7.62 4.53
CA THR A 181 27.36 7.54 3.31
C THR A 181 26.65 8.05 2.06
N VAL A 182 25.32 8.18 2.11
CA VAL A 182 24.48 8.66 1.00
C VAL A 182 24.37 10.19 0.97
N LEU A 183 24.80 10.89 2.04
CA LEU A 183 24.70 12.35 2.11
C LEU A 183 25.57 13.05 1.05
N PRO A 184 25.08 14.15 0.44
CA PRO A 184 25.91 15.02 -0.38
C PRO A 184 27.11 15.54 0.42
N GLY A 185 28.32 15.27 -0.08
CA GLY A 185 29.59 15.70 0.53
C GLY A 185 30.36 14.60 1.27
N THR A 186 29.77 13.44 1.56
CA THR A 186 30.51 12.33 2.19
C THR A 186 31.55 11.78 1.21
N SER A 187 32.84 11.87 1.57
CA SER A 187 33.93 11.39 0.71
C SER A 187 34.02 9.86 0.70
N GLY A 188 34.59 9.27 -0.36
CA GLY A 188 34.77 7.81 -0.46
C GLY A 188 35.59 7.19 0.67
N ARG A 189 36.49 7.94 1.33
CA ARG A 189 37.18 7.48 2.54
C ARG A 189 36.25 7.41 3.75
N GLN A 190 35.47 8.47 4.00
CA GLN A 190 34.47 8.51 5.08
C GLN A 190 33.39 7.44 4.87
N ALA A 191 32.90 7.28 3.64
CA ALA A 191 31.95 6.24 3.28
C ALA A 191 32.50 4.83 3.57
N GLY A 192 33.78 4.59 3.21
CA GLY A 192 34.47 3.36 3.56
C GLY A 192 34.50 3.09 5.06
N VAL A 193 34.99 4.04 5.86
CA VAL A 193 35.07 3.91 7.33
C VAL A 193 33.70 3.66 7.95
N LEU A 194 32.68 4.42 7.55
CA LEU A 194 31.31 4.27 8.07
C LEU A 194 30.72 2.88 7.76
N ILE A 195 30.92 2.35 6.55
CA ILE A 195 30.49 0.99 6.18
C ILE A 195 31.31 -0.07 6.92
N GLY A 196 32.61 0.13 7.12
CA GLY A 196 33.46 -0.81 7.87
C GLY A 196 33.08 -0.94 9.34
N VAL A 197 32.79 0.19 10.02
CA VAL A 197 32.29 0.19 11.41
C VAL A 197 30.88 -0.41 11.48
N ALA A 198 30.00 -0.09 10.52
CA ALA A 198 28.67 -0.69 10.46
C ALA A 198 28.72 -2.21 10.23
N ALA A 199 29.65 -2.70 9.39
CA ALA A 199 29.91 -4.13 9.21
C ALA A 199 30.49 -4.79 10.46
N ALA A 200 31.32 -4.09 11.24
CA ALA A 200 31.86 -4.63 12.49
C ALA A 200 30.77 -4.79 13.57
N LEU A 201 29.72 -3.97 13.54
CA LEU A 201 28.51 -4.13 14.36
C LEU A 201 27.51 -5.16 13.78
N GLN A 202 27.40 -5.25 12.44
CA GLN A 202 26.49 -6.16 11.75
C GLN A 202 27.15 -6.70 10.45
N PRO A 203 27.78 -7.89 10.45
CA PRO A 203 28.67 -8.37 9.37
C PRO A 203 28.04 -8.41 7.97
N ALA A 204 26.73 -8.67 7.88
CA ALA A 204 26.00 -8.65 6.60
C ALA A 204 26.05 -7.30 5.86
N LEU A 205 26.39 -6.19 6.53
CA LEU A 205 26.56 -4.88 5.91
C LEU A 205 27.88 -4.74 5.13
N LEU A 206 28.81 -5.71 5.22
CA LEU A 206 30.01 -5.72 4.38
C LEU A 206 29.69 -5.81 2.88
N LEU A 207 28.49 -6.29 2.51
CA LEU A 207 27.97 -6.27 1.13
C LEU A 207 27.92 -4.87 0.51
N PHE A 208 27.85 -3.80 1.32
CA PHE A 208 27.93 -2.42 0.81
C PHE A 208 29.31 -2.11 0.21
N ALA A 209 30.40 -2.75 0.69
CA ALA A 209 31.71 -2.65 0.05
C ALA A 209 31.72 -3.31 -1.35
N VAL A 210 30.96 -4.40 -1.55
CA VAL A 210 30.78 -5.03 -2.86
C VAL A 210 30.05 -4.10 -3.82
N VAL A 211 29.02 -3.38 -3.36
CA VAL A 211 28.33 -2.38 -4.19
C VAL A 211 29.25 -1.20 -4.53
N LEU A 212 30.04 -0.69 -3.58
CA LEU A 212 31.07 0.32 -3.87
C LEU A 212 32.06 -0.16 -4.95
N TRP A 213 32.50 -1.42 -4.89
CA TRP A 213 33.37 -2.04 -5.89
C TRP A 213 32.70 -2.12 -7.28
N LEU A 214 31.45 -2.59 -7.35
CA LEU A 214 30.64 -2.68 -8.59
C LEU A 214 30.32 -1.29 -9.19
N VAL A 215 30.24 -0.25 -8.35
CA VAL A 215 30.09 1.15 -8.77
C VAL A 215 31.43 1.74 -9.27
N GLY A 216 32.56 1.10 -8.98
CA GLY A 216 33.91 1.52 -9.39
C GLY A 216 34.71 2.21 -8.29
N GLN A 217 34.12 2.44 -7.11
CA GLN A 217 34.75 3.08 -5.95
C GLN A 217 35.67 2.10 -5.18
N ARG A 218 36.58 1.42 -5.89
CA ARG A 218 37.46 0.37 -5.33
C ARG A 218 38.23 0.81 -4.08
N ARG A 219 38.68 2.08 -4.03
CA ARG A 219 39.34 2.66 -2.84
C ARG A 219 38.41 2.75 -1.62
N ALA A 220 37.13 3.09 -1.81
CA ALA A 220 36.15 3.14 -0.73
C ALA A 220 35.79 1.73 -0.22
N ALA A 221 35.64 0.77 -1.14
CA ALA A 221 35.44 -0.64 -0.82
C ALA A 221 36.62 -1.24 -0.02
N ALA A 222 37.85 -0.94 -0.43
CA ALA A 222 39.07 -1.37 0.28
C ALA A 222 39.17 -0.75 1.69
N VAL A 223 38.83 0.54 1.84
CA VAL A 223 38.76 1.18 3.18
C VAL A 223 37.67 0.53 4.05
N ALA A 224 36.50 0.20 3.49
CA ALA A 224 35.46 -0.52 4.24
C ALA A 224 35.92 -1.89 4.74
N GLY A 225 36.57 -2.68 3.88
CA GLY A 225 37.16 -3.97 4.27
C GLY A 225 38.27 -3.83 5.32
N ALA A 226 39.16 -2.83 5.17
CA ALA A 226 40.23 -2.57 6.11
C ALA A 226 39.72 -2.07 7.48
N THR A 227 38.72 -1.19 7.51
CA THR A 227 38.10 -0.73 8.76
C THR A 227 37.33 -1.85 9.45
N PHE A 228 36.58 -2.68 8.70
CA PHE A 228 35.94 -3.88 9.24
C PHE A 228 36.98 -4.80 9.89
N ALA A 229 38.03 -5.17 9.15
CA ALA A 229 39.11 -6.03 9.65
C ALA A 229 39.81 -5.44 10.88
N ALA A 230 40.06 -4.13 10.92
CA ALA A 230 40.67 -3.47 12.08
C ALA A 230 39.76 -3.49 13.32
N CYS A 231 38.45 -3.24 13.17
CA CYS A 231 37.49 -3.33 14.27
C CYS A 231 37.33 -4.78 14.77
N THR A 232 37.28 -5.76 13.87
CA THR A 232 37.23 -7.19 14.23
C THR A 232 38.53 -7.65 14.90
N ALA A 233 39.71 -7.21 14.41
CA ALA A 233 41.00 -7.52 15.03
C ALA A 233 41.15 -6.88 16.42
N LEU A 234 40.64 -5.67 16.63
CA LEU A 234 40.57 -5.04 17.95
C LEU A 234 39.70 -5.86 18.92
N ALA A 235 38.53 -6.33 18.46
CA ALA A 235 37.68 -7.20 19.27
C ALA A 235 38.36 -8.54 19.60
N TRP A 236 39.07 -9.16 18.64
CA TRP A 236 39.89 -10.34 18.88
C TRP A 236 41.03 -10.11 19.88
N ALA A 237 41.66 -8.93 19.86
CA ALA A 237 42.77 -8.60 20.76
C ALA A 237 42.32 -8.34 22.20
N VAL A 238 41.10 -7.83 22.40
CA VAL A 238 40.54 -7.55 23.75
C VAL A 238 39.70 -8.71 24.29
N MET A 239 39.03 -9.45 23.41
CA MET A 239 38.04 -10.49 23.73
C MET A 239 38.26 -11.74 22.84
N PRO A 240 39.40 -12.44 22.96
CA PRO A 240 39.78 -13.53 22.06
C PRO A 240 38.86 -14.76 22.17
N HIS A 241 38.44 -15.12 23.39
CA HIS A 241 37.54 -16.25 23.61
C HIS A 241 36.17 -16.00 22.97
N ASP A 242 35.53 -14.89 23.29
CA ASP A 242 34.24 -14.45 22.71
C ASP A 242 34.31 -14.35 21.18
N SER A 243 35.45 -13.93 20.65
CA SER A 243 35.66 -13.83 19.21
C SER A 243 35.79 -15.20 18.54
N TRP A 244 36.42 -16.19 19.19
CA TRP A 244 36.40 -17.57 18.73
C TRP A 244 35.01 -18.20 18.82
N THR A 245 34.28 -17.97 19.91
CA THR A 245 32.89 -18.45 20.07
C THR A 245 32.00 -17.91 18.95
N TYR A 246 31.99 -16.59 18.72
CA TYR A 246 31.15 -15.97 17.69
C TYR A 246 31.51 -16.39 16.25
N TRP A 247 32.80 -16.37 15.89
CA TRP A 247 33.24 -16.62 14.51
C TRP A 247 33.48 -18.10 14.18
N GLY A 248 33.92 -18.90 15.16
CA GLY A 248 34.25 -20.32 15.01
C GLY A 248 33.09 -21.24 15.37
N HIS A 249 32.52 -21.10 16.57
CA HIS A 249 31.43 -21.98 17.04
C HIS A 249 30.08 -21.61 16.40
N HIS A 250 29.67 -20.35 16.49
CA HIS A 250 28.41 -19.85 15.93
C HIS A 250 28.53 -19.39 14.46
N ILE A 251 29.67 -19.55 13.79
CA ILE A 251 29.89 -19.24 12.36
C ILE A 251 29.32 -17.84 11.96
N GLY A 252 29.60 -16.82 12.77
CA GLY A 252 29.07 -15.46 12.57
C GLY A 252 27.70 -15.21 13.23
N GLY A 253 27.41 -15.89 14.34
CA GLY A 253 26.20 -15.68 15.16
C GLY A 253 24.96 -16.48 14.74
N ALA A 254 25.11 -17.55 13.95
CA ALA A 254 24.09 -18.56 13.76
C ALA A 254 23.87 -19.36 15.07
N GLY A 255 22.61 -19.63 15.41
CA GLY A 255 22.23 -20.29 16.66
C GLY A 255 22.12 -19.38 17.90
N LEU A 256 22.64 -18.14 17.85
CA LEU A 256 22.49 -17.18 18.96
C LEU A 256 21.08 -16.59 19.02
N GLY A 257 20.57 -16.42 20.24
CA GLY A 257 19.25 -15.88 20.53
C GLY A 257 18.12 -16.90 20.37
N ALA A 258 17.04 -16.50 19.68
CA ALA A 258 15.87 -17.36 19.48
C ALA A 258 16.12 -18.44 18.41
N PRO A 259 15.33 -19.54 18.39
CA PRO A 259 15.37 -20.53 17.32
C PRO A 259 15.28 -19.92 15.91
N ALA A 260 16.09 -20.44 14.98
CA ALA A 260 16.27 -19.85 13.65
C ALA A 260 15.02 -19.96 12.75
N ASP A 261 14.14 -20.93 13.00
CA ASP A 261 12.81 -21.07 12.40
C ASP A 261 11.79 -20.06 12.96
N GLY A 262 12.04 -19.50 14.15
CA GLY A 262 11.14 -18.59 14.85
C GLY A 262 10.67 -17.40 14.00
N LEU A 263 9.39 -17.01 14.14
CA LEU A 263 8.74 -15.97 13.32
C LEU A 263 9.41 -14.59 13.37
N ALA A 264 10.28 -14.35 14.37
CA ALA A 264 11.10 -13.15 14.46
C ALA A 264 12.23 -13.10 13.42
N ASN A 265 12.72 -14.24 12.95
CA ASN A 265 13.75 -14.35 11.91
C ASN A 265 13.14 -14.24 10.51
N GLN A 266 13.57 -13.24 9.73
CA GLN A 266 13.14 -13.01 8.34
C GLN A 266 14.28 -13.18 7.33
N SER A 267 15.18 -14.13 7.56
CA SER A 267 16.15 -14.62 6.57
C SER A 267 15.59 -15.74 5.69
N LEU A 268 16.26 -16.02 4.57
CA LEU A 268 16.02 -17.21 3.74
C LEU A 268 16.19 -18.52 4.53
N HIS A 269 17.19 -18.61 5.43
CA HIS A 269 17.41 -19.78 6.28
C HIS A 269 16.20 -20.05 7.18
N GLY A 270 15.70 -19.01 7.88
CA GLY A 270 14.49 -19.14 8.70
C GLY A 270 13.23 -19.50 7.89
N LEU A 271 13.12 -19.05 6.63
CA LEU A 271 12.05 -19.49 5.72
C LEU A 271 12.17 -20.98 5.36
N LEU A 272 13.37 -21.48 5.07
CA LEU A 272 13.60 -22.88 4.70
C LEU A 272 13.28 -23.83 5.85
N LEU A 273 13.74 -23.50 7.07
CA LEU A 273 13.39 -24.23 8.29
C LEU A 273 11.87 -24.24 8.54
N ARG A 274 11.19 -23.10 8.36
CA ARG A 274 9.72 -22.99 8.52
C ARG A 274 8.88 -23.75 7.50
N ILE A 275 9.47 -24.24 6.40
CA ILE A 275 8.80 -25.14 5.44
C ILE A 275 9.25 -26.60 5.60
N GLY A 276 9.91 -26.94 6.71
CA GLY A 276 10.30 -28.30 7.07
C GLY A 276 11.56 -28.82 6.35
N LEU A 277 12.34 -27.95 5.71
CA LEU A 277 13.64 -28.31 5.16
C LEU A 277 14.71 -28.13 6.24
N SER A 278 15.58 -29.12 6.39
CA SER A 278 16.76 -29.05 7.27
C SER A 278 17.92 -29.88 6.73
N GLY A 279 19.14 -29.60 7.20
CA GLY A 279 20.33 -30.41 6.88
C GLY A 279 20.91 -30.14 5.48
N PRO A 280 21.59 -31.11 4.84
CA PRO A 280 22.40 -30.85 3.64
C PRO A 280 21.63 -30.26 2.46
N VAL A 281 20.36 -30.65 2.26
CA VAL A 281 19.50 -30.13 1.18
C VAL A 281 19.10 -28.68 1.45
N GLU A 282 18.79 -28.35 2.71
CA GLU A 282 18.47 -27.00 3.15
C GLU A 282 19.67 -26.07 2.99
N LEU A 283 20.86 -26.48 3.44
CA LEU A 283 22.10 -25.71 3.28
C LEU A 283 22.49 -25.52 1.80
N ALA A 284 22.33 -26.54 0.95
CA ALA A 284 22.60 -26.42 -0.48
C ALA A 284 21.63 -25.45 -1.17
N LEU A 285 20.32 -25.55 -0.86
CA LEU A 285 19.31 -24.65 -1.39
C LEU A 285 19.49 -23.22 -0.87
N LEU A 286 19.83 -23.05 0.42
CA LEU A 286 20.18 -21.77 1.03
C LEU A 286 21.36 -21.12 0.31
N ALA A 287 22.43 -21.87 0.05
CA ALA A 287 23.59 -21.37 -0.69
C ALA A 287 23.22 -20.89 -2.10
N VAL A 288 22.44 -21.68 -2.86
CA VAL A 288 21.98 -21.31 -4.21
C VAL A 288 21.09 -20.07 -4.18
N LEU A 289 20.14 -19.99 -3.23
CA LEU A 289 19.24 -18.84 -3.10
C LEU A 289 19.99 -17.58 -2.63
N ALA A 290 20.88 -17.70 -1.65
CA ALA A 290 21.71 -16.60 -1.14
C ALA A 290 22.63 -16.04 -2.23
N VAL A 291 23.34 -16.89 -2.98
CA VAL A 291 24.17 -16.47 -4.12
C VAL A 291 23.31 -15.80 -5.20
N THR A 292 22.12 -16.35 -5.50
CA THR A 292 21.20 -15.76 -6.50
C THR A 292 20.72 -14.37 -6.07
N VAL A 293 20.25 -14.23 -4.83
CA VAL A 293 19.76 -12.95 -4.28
C VAL A 293 20.89 -11.93 -4.14
N ALA A 294 22.10 -12.35 -3.75
CA ALA A 294 23.29 -11.50 -3.73
C ALA A 294 23.66 -11.02 -5.14
N VAL A 295 23.83 -11.93 -6.10
CA VAL A 295 24.26 -11.58 -7.46
C VAL A 295 23.22 -10.71 -8.16
N VAL A 296 21.93 -11.03 -8.08
CA VAL A 296 20.86 -10.19 -8.67
C VAL A 296 20.73 -8.87 -7.94
N GLY A 297 20.58 -8.90 -6.61
CA GLY A 297 20.30 -7.71 -5.80
C GLY A 297 21.44 -6.70 -5.76
N LEU A 298 22.70 -7.15 -5.64
CA LEU A 298 23.86 -6.24 -5.62
C LEU A 298 24.15 -5.64 -7.01
N ARG A 299 23.90 -6.39 -8.10
CA ARG A 299 23.93 -5.82 -9.47
C ARG A 299 22.85 -4.76 -9.65
N ARG A 300 21.63 -4.99 -9.14
CA ARG A 300 20.54 -4.00 -9.16
C ARG A 300 20.85 -2.79 -8.28
N ALA A 301 21.39 -2.97 -7.09
CA ALA A 301 21.86 -1.87 -6.23
C ALA A 301 22.92 -1.02 -6.94
N ALA A 302 23.94 -1.65 -7.55
CA ALA A 302 24.98 -0.94 -8.30
C ALA A 302 24.44 -0.19 -9.53
N TYR A 303 23.39 -0.72 -10.19
CA TYR A 303 22.67 -0.01 -11.25
C TYR A 303 21.96 1.25 -10.72
N TYR A 304 21.14 1.13 -9.66
CA TYR A 304 20.44 2.28 -9.08
C TYR A 304 21.39 3.30 -8.43
N ALA A 305 22.56 2.86 -7.95
CA ALA A 305 23.61 3.75 -7.48
C ALA A 305 24.23 4.59 -8.63
N LYS A 306 24.52 3.96 -9.78
CA LYS A 306 25.00 4.65 -10.99
C LYS A 306 23.94 5.59 -11.59
N ASP A 307 22.67 5.26 -11.46
CA ASP A 307 21.52 6.12 -11.80
C ASP A 307 21.36 7.32 -10.83
N GLY A 308 22.11 7.34 -9.72
CA GLY A 308 22.07 8.38 -8.69
C GLY A 308 20.92 8.25 -7.69
N GLN A 309 20.29 7.08 -7.60
CA GLN A 309 19.30 6.73 -6.57
C GLN A 309 19.97 6.06 -5.37
N LEU A 310 20.98 6.73 -4.79
CA LEU A 310 21.86 6.16 -3.76
C LEU A 310 21.09 5.59 -2.54
N LEU A 311 20.02 6.25 -2.07
CA LEU A 311 19.20 5.73 -0.96
C LEU A 311 18.39 4.48 -1.33
N LEU A 312 17.93 4.37 -2.58
CA LEU A 312 17.29 3.15 -3.08
C LEU A 312 18.31 2.01 -3.22
N ALA A 313 19.50 2.31 -3.72
CA ALA A 313 20.59 1.34 -3.78
C ALA A 313 20.97 0.83 -2.38
N ALA A 314 21.02 1.71 -1.38
CA ALA A 314 21.24 1.32 0.01
C ALA A 314 20.11 0.44 0.56
N ALA A 315 18.85 0.80 0.34
CA ALA A 315 17.69 0.00 0.75
C ALA A 315 17.68 -1.40 0.09
N ILE A 316 18.02 -1.50 -1.20
CA ILE A 316 18.17 -2.77 -1.92
C ILE A 316 19.33 -3.60 -1.34
N THR A 317 20.49 -2.98 -1.09
CA THR A 317 21.67 -3.67 -0.53
C THR A 317 21.39 -4.21 0.87
N GLY A 318 20.72 -3.43 1.71
CA GLY A 318 20.28 -3.87 3.03
C GLY A 318 19.17 -4.93 2.99
N SER A 319 18.29 -4.90 1.98
CA SER A 319 17.30 -5.96 1.76
C SER A 319 17.94 -7.28 1.32
N VAL A 320 19.04 -7.24 0.56
CA VAL A 320 19.89 -8.41 0.28
C VAL A 320 20.57 -8.90 1.55
N ALA A 321 21.23 -8.00 2.29
CA ALA A 321 21.92 -8.33 3.54
C ALA A 321 21.00 -9.01 4.56
N LEU A 322 19.75 -8.55 4.67
CA LEU A 322 18.70 -9.16 5.48
C LEU A 322 18.32 -10.56 4.97
N ALA A 323 18.03 -10.69 3.68
CA ALA A 323 17.55 -11.94 3.11
C ALA A 323 18.58 -13.08 3.20
N ILE A 324 19.88 -12.78 3.08
CA ILE A 324 20.95 -13.79 2.99
C ILE A 324 21.75 -14.02 4.29
N SER A 325 21.47 -13.29 5.38
CA SER A 325 22.10 -13.57 6.68
C SER A 325 21.55 -14.88 7.29
N PRO A 326 22.27 -15.55 8.21
CA PRO A 326 21.73 -16.72 8.90
C PRO A 326 20.45 -16.37 9.68
N THR A 327 20.53 -15.35 10.54
CA THR A 327 19.39 -14.77 11.26
C THR A 327 19.21 -13.30 10.88
N SER A 328 17.95 -12.84 10.85
CA SER A 328 17.56 -11.47 10.47
C SER A 328 16.34 -11.02 11.29
N TRP A 329 16.63 -10.56 12.51
CA TRP A 329 15.63 -10.25 13.53
C TRP A 329 14.76 -9.03 13.18
N GLN A 330 13.57 -8.93 13.79
CA GLN A 330 12.60 -7.87 13.48
C GLN A 330 13.16 -6.45 13.62
N TYR A 331 14.05 -6.22 14.58
CA TYR A 331 14.70 -4.93 14.79
C TYR A 331 15.76 -4.55 13.73
N GLN A 332 16.19 -5.48 12.87
CA GLN A 332 17.17 -5.23 11.78
C GLN A 332 16.52 -4.83 10.44
N GLN A 333 15.19 -4.88 10.35
CA GLN A 333 14.43 -4.85 9.08
C GLN A 333 14.18 -3.45 8.48
N LEU A 334 14.79 -2.41 9.04
CA LEU A 334 14.66 -1.00 8.61
C LEU A 334 14.96 -0.77 7.11
N TRP A 335 15.82 -1.59 6.52
CA TRP A 335 16.15 -1.56 5.10
C TRP A 335 14.95 -1.70 4.17
N ILE A 336 13.96 -2.51 4.56
CA ILE A 336 12.72 -2.69 3.79
C ILE A 336 11.94 -1.37 3.77
N LEU A 337 11.78 -0.71 4.93
CA LEU A 337 11.09 0.59 5.03
C LEU A 337 11.79 1.69 4.20
N LEU A 338 13.12 1.70 4.17
CA LEU A 338 13.88 2.64 3.32
C LEU A 338 13.60 2.43 1.82
N ALA A 339 13.14 1.26 1.38
CA ALA A 339 12.80 1.00 -0.02
C ALA A 339 11.53 1.74 -0.48
N VAL A 340 10.76 2.38 0.41
CA VAL A 340 9.62 3.28 0.08
C VAL A 340 10.00 4.35 -0.96
N VAL A 341 11.26 4.77 -1.02
CA VAL A 341 11.74 5.82 -1.95
C VAL A 341 11.76 5.38 -3.43
N GLY A 342 11.64 4.08 -3.71
CA GLY A 342 11.65 3.52 -5.06
C GLY A 342 10.38 3.85 -5.86
N ARG A 343 10.52 4.64 -6.93
CA ARG A 343 9.38 4.99 -7.82
C ARG A 343 9.02 3.79 -8.72
N VAL A 344 7.82 3.24 -8.58
CA VAL A 344 7.28 2.12 -9.38
C VAL A 344 6.15 2.59 -10.31
N GLY A 345 5.99 1.93 -11.46
CA GLY A 345 4.83 2.09 -12.35
C GLY A 345 4.85 3.35 -13.23
N ARG A 346 4.42 3.21 -14.49
CA ARG A 346 4.42 4.32 -15.47
C ARG A 346 3.24 5.29 -15.29
N ARG A 347 2.17 4.90 -14.59
CA ARG A 347 0.97 5.73 -14.35
C ARG A 347 0.99 6.35 -12.95
N ALA A 348 0.36 7.52 -12.79
CA ALA A 348 0.21 8.17 -11.50
C ALA A 348 -0.57 7.32 -10.47
N SER A 349 -1.52 6.49 -10.92
CA SER A 349 -2.26 5.52 -10.08
C SER A 349 -1.38 4.46 -9.42
N ASP A 350 -0.28 4.09 -10.08
CA ASP A 350 0.50 2.89 -9.72
C ASP A 350 1.67 3.24 -8.79
N ARG A 351 2.00 4.55 -8.67
CA ARG A 351 3.10 5.08 -7.85
C ARG A 351 2.97 4.79 -6.35
N LEU A 352 1.75 4.59 -5.86
CA LEU A 352 1.48 4.33 -4.44
C LEU A 352 1.51 2.84 -4.10
N VAL A 353 1.46 1.92 -5.08
CA VAL A 353 1.39 0.46 -4.82
C VAL A 353 2.55 0.01 -3.93
N TRP A 354 3.77 0.36 -4.32
CA TRP A 354 4.98 -0.05 -3.60
C TRP A 354 5.17 0.68 -2.25
N PRO A 355 5.11 2.03 -2.17
CA PRO A 355 5.14 2.74 -0.90
C PRO A 355 4.12 2.24 0.12
N VAL A 356 2.86 2.02 -0.29
CA VAL A 356 1.84 1.52 0.63
C VAL A 356 2.14 0.08 1.04
N LEU A 357 2.54 -0.81 0.11
CA LEU A 357 2.86 -2.21 0.44
C LEU A 357 3.95 -2.30 1.51
N VAL A 358 5.05 -1.58 1.31
CA VAL A 358 6.16 -1.53 2.27
C VAL A 358 5.70 -0.95 3.61
N VAL A 359 4.94 0.15 3.62
CA VAL A 359 4.44 0.76 4.87
C VAL A 359 3.51 -0.20 5.62
N LEU A 360 2.61 -0.93 4.95
CA LEU A 360 1.77 -1.91 5.65
C LEU A 360 2.61 -3.04 6.25
N VAL A 361 3.46 -3.68 5.45
CA VAL A 361 4.31 -4.80 5.90
C VAL A 361 5.25 -4.40 7.04
N MET A 362 5.67 -3.13 7.09
CA MET A 362 6.55 -2.59 8.12
C MET A 362 5.83 -1.99 9.34
N THR A 363 4.49 -1.87 9.36
CA THR A 363 3.75 -1.26 10.49
C THR A 363 2.63 -2.14 11.07
N LEU A 364 2.08 -3.05 10.27
CA LEU A 364 0.96 -3.92 10.63
C LEU A 364 1.43 -5.34 10.94
N ASN A 365 0.76 -6.01 11.88
CA ASN A 365 1.03 -7.40 12.23
C ASN A 365 0.43 -8.39 11.20
N ARG A 366 0.82 -9.67 11.32
CA ARG A 366 0.40 -10.76 10.42
C ARG A 366 -1.14 -10.80 10.20
N THR A 367 -1.92 -10.66 11.28
CA THR A 367 -3.38 -10.78 11.32
C THR A 367 -4.12 -9.54 10.82
N ALA A 368 -3.43 -8.43 10.58
CA ALA A 368 -3.93 -7.30 9.81
C ALA A 368 -3.58 -7.40 8.32
N LEU A 369 -2.42 -7.99 7.98
CA LEU A 369 -1.93 -8.13 6.61
C LEU A 369 -2.67 -9.21 5.81
N LEU A 370 -2.86 -10.41 6.36
CA LEU A 370 -3.53 -11.54 5.70
C LEU A 370 -4.48 -12.26 6.67
N PRO A 371 -5.54 -12.93 6.19
CA PRO A 371 -6.42 -13.72 7.06
C PRO A 371 -5.67 -14.95 7.58
N ASP A 372 -6.00 -15.41 8.80
CA ASP A 372 -5.43 -16.64 9.36
C ASP A 372 -6.11 -17.86 8.69
N ILE A 373 -5.52 -18.28 7.58
CA ILE A 373 -5.81 -19.48 6.79
C ILE A 373 -4.44 -20.03 6.41
N ASP A 374 -4.13 -21.29 6.72
CA ASP A 374 -2.75 -21.85 6.73
C ASP A 374 -1.85 -21.38 5.58
N VAL A 375 -2.32 -21.57 4.33
CA VAL A 375 -1.63 -21.18 3.09
C VAL A 375 -1.29 -19.68 3.04
N LEU A 376 -2.19 -18.82 3.53
CA LEU A 376 -1.98 -17.37 3.62
C LEU A 376 -1.22 -16.97 4.89
N GLY A 377 -1.28 -17.78 5.95
CA GLY A 377 -0.48 -17.66 7.17
C GLY A 377 1.01 -17.69 6.85
N HIS A 378 1.49 -18.68 6.08
CA HIS A 378 2.89 -18.74 5.63
C HIS A 378 3.33 -17.47 4.87
N ILE A 379 2.46 -16.89 4.04
CA ILE A 379 2.75 -15.62 3.33
C ILE A 379 2.79 -14.45 4.31
N GLY A 380 1.86 -14.39 5.27
CA GLY A 380 1.79 -13.34 6.28
C GLY A 380 2.97 -13.35 7.25
N TYR A 381 3.44 -14.54 7.63
CA TYR A 381 4.57 -14.74 8.53
C TYR A 381 5.90 -14.35 7.88
N ASN A 382 6.02 -14.51 6.56
CA ASN A 382 7.23 -14.16 5.81
C ASN A 382 7.07 -12.83 5.03
N ALA A 383 6.03 -12.03 5.30
CA ALA A 383 5.75 -10.81 4.55
C ALA A 383 6.91 -9.80 4.53
N PRO A 384 7.66 -9.57 5.63
CA PRO A 384 8.90 -8.78 5.60
C PRO A 384 9.97 -9.35 4.65
N LEU A 385 10.29 -10.64 4.74
CA LEU A 385 11.24 -11.29 3.84
C LEU A 385 10.78 -11.21 2.37
N LEU A 386 9.50 -11.45 2.11
CA LEU A 386 8.93 -11.35 0.76
C LEU A 386 9.01 -9.91 0.22
N ALA A 387 8.83 -8.89 1.06
CA ALA A 387 9.05 -7.50 0.69
C ALA A 387 10.54 -7.18 0.44
N ALA A 388 11.46 -7.73 1.24
CA ALA A 388 12.90 -7.62 1.04
C ALA A 388 13.34 -8.25 -0.30
N LEU A 389 12.89 -9.48 -0.58
CA LEU A 389 13.15 -10.19 -1.84
C LEU A 389 12.51 -9.48 -3.04
N ALA A 390 11.30 -8.93 -2.87
CA ALA A 390 10.65 -8.12 -3.89
C ALA A 390 11.46 -6.86 -4.21
N ALA A 391 11.92 -6.11 -3.20
CA ALA A 391 12.80 -4.95 -3.38
C ALA A 391 14.13 -5.36 -4.06
N ALA A 392 14.77 -6.42 -3.54
CA ALA A 392 16.08 -6.89 -3.96
C ALA A 392 16.09 -7.42 -5.40
N CYS A 393 15.11 -8.23 -5.80
CA CYS A 393 15.15 -8.98 -7.05
C CYS A 393 14.05 -8.60 -8.06
N LEU A 394 12.82 -8.34 -7.62
CA LEU A 394 11.63 -8.41 -8.50
C LEU A 394 11.07 -7.06 -8.96
N VAL A 395 11.02 -6.06 -8.07
CA VAL A 395 10.22 -4.84 -8.29
C VAL A 395 10.91 -3.90 -9.28
N PRO A 396 10.31 -3.59 -10.44
CA PRO A 396 10.93 -2.77 -11.47
C PRO A 396 10.84 -1.26 -11.11
N PHE A 397 11.74 -0.82 -10.22
CA PHE A 397 11.93 0.60 -9.94
C PHE A 397 12.42 1.33 -11.21
N LEU A 398 11.84 2.50 -11.46
CA LEU A 398 12.19 3.32 -12.60
C LEU A 398 13.57 3.95 -12.42
N SER A 399 14.39 3.93 -13.47
CA SER A 399 15.58 4.78 -13.58
C SER A 399 15.16 6.26 -13.71
N ARG A 400 16.03 7.16 -13.23
CA ARG A 400 15.92 8.62 -13.36
C ARG A 400 16.00 9.10 -14.82
N THR A 401 16.55 8.27 -15.71
CA THR A 401 16.54 8.51 -17.17
C THR A 401 15.16 8.23 -17.83
N SER A 402 14.24 7.57 -17.13
CA SER A 402 12.93 7.23 -17.68
C SER A 402 12.08 8.49 -17.88
N PRO A 403 11.44 8.71 -19.05
CA PRO A 403 10.51 9.84 -19.23
C PRO A 403 9.35 9.85 -18.22
N ALA A 404 8.98 8.67 -17.70
CA ALA A 404 7.96 8.53 -16.67
C ALA A 404 8.44 8.90 -15.25
N TRP A 405 9.73 9.15 -15.02
CA TRP A 405 10.31 9.41 -13.69
C TRP A 405 9.61 10.61 -13.01
N ASP A 406 9.63 11.77 -13.67
CA ASP A 406 8.98 13.00 -13.20
C ASP A 406 7.61 13.25 -13.86
N ASN A 407 7.37 12.72 -15.06
CA ASN A 407 6.10 12.82 -15.78
C ASN A 407 5.39 11.45 -15.86
N PRO A 408 4.85 10.91 -14.74
CA PRO A 408 4.02 9.71 -14.79
C PRO A 408 2.78 9.99 -15.64
N ALA A 409 2.36 9.00 -16.43
CA ALA A 409 1.14 9.12 -17.24
C ALA A 409 -0.04 9.50 -16.33
N PRO A 410 -0.69 10.66 -16.58
CA PRO A 410 -1.66 11.21 -15.65
C PRO A 410 -2.89 10.31 -15.58
N THR A 411 -3.38 10.08 -14.37
CA THR A 411 -4.71 9.49 -14.17
C THR A 411 -5.73 10.48 -14.71
N PRO A 412 -6.54 10.14 -15.75
CA PRO A 412 -7.58 11.04 -16.23
C PRO A 412 -8.60 11.26 -15.10
N VAL A 413 -9.06 12.50 -14.93
CA VAL A 413 -9.95 12.89 -13.83
C VAL A 413 -11.08 13.77 -14.33
N ALA A 414 -12.28 13.55 -13.78
CA ALA A 414 -13.38 14.50 -13.91
C ALA A 414 -13.47 15.39 -12.65
N GLU A 415 -13.92 16.62 -12.84
CA GLU A 415 -14.52 17.38 -11.73
C GLU A 415 -15.82 16.68 -11.29
N PRO A 416 -16.14 16.66 -9.99
CA PRO A 416 -17.33 15.98 -9.51
C PRO A 416 -18.60 16.71 -9.96
N ALA A 417 -19.52 15.97 -10.60
CA ALA A 417 -20.78 16.52 -11.11
C ALA A 417 -21.59 17.16 -9.97
N ARG A 418 -21.98 18.44 -10.16
CA ARG A 418 -22.80 19.21 -9.21
C ARG A 418 -24.10 18.45 -8.92
N GLY A 419 -24.51 18.45 -7.66
CA GLY A 419 -25.80 17.87 -7.26
C GLY A 419 -26.98 18.78 -7.60
N ARG A 420 -28.20 18.33 -7.28
CA ARG A 420 -29.43 19.13 -7.29
C ARG A 420 -29.32 20.38 -6.38
N PHE A 421 -28.52 20.29 -5.31
CA PHE A 421 -28.31 21.37 -4.35
C PHE A 421 -26.97 22.05 -4.58
N ALA A 422 -26.96 23.39 -4.51
CA ALA A 422 -25.77 24.21 -4.75
C ALA A 422 -24.60 23.95 -3.78
N TRP A 423 -24.84 23.31 -2.64
CA TRP A 423 -23.82 22.87 -1.68
C TRP A 423 -23.17 21.51 -2.03
N VAL A 424 -23.82 20.66 -2.84
CA VAL A 424 -23.33 19.33 -3.23
C VAL A 424 -22.50 19.40 -4.54
N PRO A 425 -21.28 18.81 -4.60
CA PRO A 425 -20.60 18.03 -3.56
C PRO A 425 -19.96 18.89 -2.47
N LEU A 426 -19.83 18.31 -1.28
CA LEU A 426 -19.11 18.89 -0.16
C LEU A 426 -17.58 18.81 -0.38
N LEU A 427 -17.06 17.68 -0.85
CA LEU A 427 -15.62 17.48 -1.11
C LEU A 427 -15.21 17.93 -2.53
N ARG A 428 -15.51 19.18 -2.90
CA ARG A 428 -15.28 19.76 -4.25
C ARG A 428 -13.85 19.64 -4.76
N PHE A 429 -12.87 19.58 -3.86
CA PHE A 429 -11.46 19.44 -4.19
C PHE A 429 -11.05 18.00 -4.54
N VAL A 430 -11.91 17.00 -4.29
CA VAL A 430 -11.67 15.59 -4.61
C VAL A 430 -12.14 15.31 -6.04
N ARG A 431 -11.22 15.54 -6.98
CA ARG A 431 -11.36 15.13 -8.38
C ARG A 431 -11.52 13.61 -8.48
N ARG A 432 -12.37 13.15 -9.41
CA ARG A 432 -12.74 11.74 -9.57
C ARG A 432 -11.86 11.04 -10.60
N PRO A 433 -11.06 10.01 -10.23
CA PRO A 433 -10.32 9.19 -11.18
C PRO A 433 -11.26 8.48 -12.16
N LEU A 434 -11.00 8.67 -13.46
CA LEU A 434 -11.72 8.01 -14.55
C LEU A 434 -11.03 6.70 -15.00
N SER A 435 -9.81 6.43 -14.55
CA SER A 435 -9.16 5.15 -14.80
C SER A 435 -9.72 4.04 -13.90
N ARG A 436 -9.53 2.79 -14.32
CA ARG A 436 -9.59 1.65 -13.39
C ARG A 436 -8.64 1.92 -12.21
N PRO A 437 -9.04 1.61 -10.95
CA PRO A 437 -8.10 1.61 -9.84
C PRO A 437 -7.03 0.52 -10.04
N ASN A 438 -5.94 0.61 -9.26
CA ASN A 438 -4.94 -0.44 -9.24
C ASN A 438 -5.43 -1.57 -8.30
N LEU A 439 -5.55 -2.79 -8.83
CA LEU A 439 -6.11 -3.94 -8.09
C LEU A 439 -5.42 -4.16 -6.74
N MET A 440 -4.09 -4.05 -6.69
CA MET A 440 -3.33 -4.30 -5.46
C MET A 440 -3.70 -3.29 -4.36
N LEU A 441 -3.84 -2.01 -4.71
CA LEU A 441 -4.28 -0.97 -3.76
C LEU A 441 -5.74 -1.14 -3.31
N GLU A 442 -6.63 -1.63 -4.18
CA GLU A 442 -8.02 -1.94 -3.79
C GLU A 442 -8.06 -3.15 -2.84
N LEU A 443 -7.34 -4.24 -3.15
CA LEU A 443 -7.26 -5.44 -2.30
C LEU A 443 -6.67 -5.10 -0.92
N MET A 444 -5.59 -4.32 -0.88
CA MET A 444 -4.99 -3.86 0.37
C MET A 444 -5.94 -2.95 1.17
N PHE A 445 -6.64 -2.02 0.51
CA PHE A 445 -7.63 -1.17 1.16
C PHE A 445 -8.81 -1.98 1.74
N ILE A 446 -9.32 -2.96 0.98
CA ILE A 446 -10.34 -3.90 1.44
C ILE A 446 -9.82 -4.71 2.63
N ARG A 447 -8.58 -5.20 2.59
CA ARG A 447 -7.98 -6.02 3.66
C ARG A 447 -7.79 -5.25 4.96
N ILE A 448 -7.34 -3.99 4.90
CA ILE A 448 -7.24 -3.10 6.07
C ILE A 448 -8.65 -2.75 6.59
N GLY A 449 -9.58 -2.41 5.69
CA GLY A 449 -10.96 -2.10 6.06
C GLY A 449 -11.64 -3.27 6.76
N TYR A 450 -11.43 -4.49 6.27
CA TYR A 450 -11.89 -5.72 6.90
C TYR A 450 -11.19 -5.99 8.25
N PHE A 451 -9.89 -5.74 8.37
CA PHE A 451 -9.22 -5.82 9.68
C PHE A 451 -9.81 -4.84 10.69
N GLY A 452 -10.03 -3.58 10.31
CA GLY A 452 -10.66 -2.58 11.17
C GLY A 452 -12.09 -2.95 11.54
N TYR A 453 -12.88 -3.45 10.60
CA TYR A 453 -14.22 -3.98 10.83
C TYR A 453 -14.20 -5.13 11.85
N SER A 454 -13.36 -6.15 11.63
CA SER A 454 -13.25 -7.31 12.53
C SER A 454 -12.72 -6.93 13.91
N TYR A 455 -11.76 -6.00 13.99
CA TYR A 455 -11.25 -5.49 15.27
C TYR A 455 -12.36 -4.79 16.08
N ILE A 456 -13.10 -3.86 15.46
CA ILE A 456 -14.20 -3.16 16.14
C ILE A 456 -15.32 -4.13 16.51
N ARG A 457 -15.67 -5.09 15.64
CA ARG A 457 -16.67 -6.12 15.90
C ARG A 457 -16.29 -7.03 17.09
N ALA A 458 -15.00 -7.31 17.27
CA ALA A 458 -14.48 -8.08 18.40
C ALA A 458 -14.41 -7.27 19.72
N HIS A 459 -14.70 -5.97 19.68
CA HIS A 459 -14.85 -5.09 20.85
C HIS A 459 -16.25 -4.46 20.90
N ALA A 460 -17.25 -5.14 20.34
CA ALA A 460 -18.66 -4.79 20.47
C ALA A 460 -19.27 -5.50 21.69
N PRO A 461 -20.27 -4.91 22.37
CA PRO A 461 -20.92 -5.57 23.50
C PRO A 461 -21.57 -6.89 23.07
N ASP A 462 -21.25 -7.97 23.78
CA ASP A 462 -21.67 -9.35 23.53
C ASP A 462 -22.60 -9.90 24.63
N SER A 463 -23.04 -9.04 25.55
CA SER A 463 -24.01 -9.36 26.60
C SER A 463 -25.31 -9.89 26.00
N ARG A 464 -25.55 -11.20 26.20
CA ARG A 464 -26.75 -11.92 25.76
C ARG A 464 -28.04 -11.23 26.23
N SER A 465 -28.14 -10.89 27.52
CA SER A 465 -29.34 -10.27 28.10
C SER A 465 -29.63 -8.87 27.54
N LEU A 466 -28.59 -8.09 27.20
CA LEU A 466 -28.77 -6.82 26.49
C LEU A 466 -29.34 -7.08 25.08
N ALA A 467 -28.75 -8.03 24.34
CA ALA A 467 -29.18 -8.37 22.99
C ALA A 467 -30.61 -8.94 22.92
N GLU A 468 -30.99 -9.79 23.88
CA GLU A 468 -32.35 -10.29 24.06
C GLU A 468 -33.33 -9.17 24.42
N SER A 469 -32.92 -8.21 25.26
CA SER A 469 -33.78 -7.06 25.60
C SER A 469 -34.08 -6.17 24.38
N HIS A 470 -33.11 -6.00 23.48
CA HIS A 470 -33.30 -5.31 22.20
C HIS A 470 -34.17 -6.13 21.23
N GLY A 471 -34.02 -7.46 21.19
CA GLY A 471 -34.91 -8.34 20.43
C GLY A 471 -36.37 -8.25 20.89
N HIS A 472 -36.62 -8.15 22.20
CA HIS A 472 -37.97 -7.93 22.75
C HIS A 472 -38.53 -6.54 22.40
N GLN A 473 -37.69 -5.50 22.35
CA GLN A 473 -38.11 -4.16 21.89
C GLN A 473 -38.50 -4.17 20.41
N ILE A 474 -37.72 -4.84 19.55
CA ILE A 474 -38.02 -5.01 18.13
C ILE A 474 -39.34 -5.76 17.92
N LEU A 475 -39.51 -6.92 18.53
CA LEU A 475 -40.76 -7.70 18.44
C LEU A 475 -41.99 -6.94 18.99
N THR A 476 -41.81 -6.10 20.02
CA THR A 476 -42.88 -5.24 20.54
C THR A 476 -43.28 -4.16 19.53
N ALA A 477 -42.31 -3.58 18.82
CA ALA A 477 -42.58 -2.62 17.74
C ALA A 477 -43.22 -3.29 16.51
N GLU A 478 -42.80 -4.50 16.16
CA GLU A 478 -43.37 -5.27 15.04
C GLU A 478 -44.82 -5.68 15.30
N LYS A 479 -45.14 -6.10 16.53
CA LYS A 479 -46.51 -6.33 17.00
C LYS A 479 -47.38 -5.07 16.98
N TRP A 480 -46.82 -3.93 17.39
CA TRP A 480 -47.52 -2.65 17.34
C TRP A 480 -47.78 -2.17 15.90
N LEU A 481 -46.90 -2.51 14.97
CA LEU A 481 -47.05 -2.25 13.53
C LEU A 481 -47.92 -3.29 12.79
N GLY A 482 -48.24 -4.43 13.43
CA GLY A 482 -48.97 -5.53 12.81
C GLY A 482 -48.19 -6.27 11.72
N ILE A 483 -46.87 -6.40 11.89
CA ILE A 483 -45.95 -7.01 10.91
C ILE A 483 -45.20 -8.24 11.44
N ASP A 484 -45.57 -8.77 12.61
CA ASP A 484 -44.89 -9.87 13.32
C ASP A 484 -45.11 -11.28 12.70
N ILE A 485 -44.90 -11.37 11.38
CA ILE A 485 -45.10 -12.59 10.57
C ILE A 485 -43.92 -13.56 10.64
N GLU A 486 -42.81 -13.21 11.31
CA GLU A 486 -41.57 -13.97 11.35
C GLU A 486 -41.80 -15.39 11.85
N HIS A 487 -42.55 -15.55 12.95
CA HIS A 487 -42.78 -16.87 13.57
C HIS A 487 -43.57 -17.77 12.63
N TRP A 488 -44.68 -17.28 12.08
CA TRP A 488 -45.50 -18.04 11.12
C TRP A 488 -44.66 -18.49 9.92
N PHE A 489 -43.86 -17.59 9.35
CA PHE A 489 -43.07 -17.92 8.16
C PHE A 489 -41.91 -18.87 8.47
N ASN A 490 -41.27 -18.73 9.63
CA ASN A 490 -40.24 -19.66 10.10
C ASN A 490 -40.79 -21.06 10.35
N SER A 491 -41.98 -21.21 10.96
CA SER A 491 -42.66 -22.51 11.08
C SER A 491 -42.91 -23.14 9.70
N VAL A 492 -43.54 -22.41 8.78
CA VAL A 492 -43.83 -22.89 7.41
C VAL A 492 -42.55 -23.31 6.67
N VAL A 493 -41.44 -22.60 6.86
CA VAL A 493 -40.14 -22.96 6.28
C VAL A 493 -39.55 -24.20 6.95
N ALA A 494 -39.54 -24.27 8.28
CA ALA A 494 -38.99 -25.41 9.04
C ALA A 494 -39.73 -26.73 8.73
N ASP A 495 -41.06 -26.67 8.62
CA ASP A 495 -41.94 -27.80 8.30
C ASP A 495 -41.87 -28.24 6.82
N THR A 496 -41.21 -27.47 5.96
CA THR A 496 -41.12 -27.71 4.51
C THR A 496 -39.67 -28.00 4.08
N PRO A 497 -39.19 -29.26 4.09
CA PRO A 497 -37.76 -29.57 3.95
C PRO A 497 -37.10 -28.99 2.69
N TRP A 498 -37.73 -29.10 1.52
CA TRP A 498 -37.15 -28.56 0.28
C TRP A 498 -37.00 -27.04 0.31
N LEU A 499 -37.89 -26.33 1.02
CA LEU A 499 -37.85 -24.87 1.16
C LEU A 499 -36.79 -24.47 2.18
N ARG A 500 -36.78 -25.12 3.36
CA ARG A 500 -35.73 -25.00 4.40
C ARG A 500 -34.33 -25.15 3.81
N ASP A 501 -34.09 -26.24 3.09
CA ASP A 501 -32.77 -26.61 2.58
C ASP A 501 -32.35 -25.64 1.45
N SER A 502 -33.28 -25.20 0.62
CA SER A 502 -33.06 -24.15 -0.39
C SER A 502 -32.72 -22.79 0.25
N MET A 503 -33.41 -22.41 1.33
CA MET A 503 -33.13 -21.16 2.04
C MET A 503 -31.78 -21.19 2.76
N ASN A 504 -31.43 -22.29 3.44
CA ASN A 504 -30.13 -22.50 4.07
C ASN A 504 -28.97 -22.42 3.05
N TRP A 505 -29.14 -23.05 1.87
CA TRP A 505 -28.16 -23.00 0.79
C TRP A 505 -28.02 -21.60 0.18
N TYR A 506 -29.13 -20.88 -0.03
CA TYR A 506 -29.12 -19.50 -0.48
C TYR A 506 -28.41 -18.59 0.53
N TYR A 507 -28.74 -18.72 1.82
CA TYR A 507 -28.19 -17.91 2.92
C TYR A 507 -26.66 -18.00 2.99
N SER A 508 -26.15 -19.24 2.99
CA SER A 508 -24.71 -19.53 3.02
C SER A 508 -23.97 -19.11 1.73
N THR A 509 -24.61 -19.18 0.57
CA THR A 509 -23.94 -19.01 -0.73
C THR A 509 -24.11 -17.61 -1.34
N PHE A 510 -25.34 -17.14 -1.52
CA PHE A 510 -25.64 -15.99 -2.39
C PHE A 510 -25.16 -14.67 -1.81
N HIS A 511 -25.23 -14.52 -0.47
CA HIS A 511 -24.84 -13.30 0.23
C HIS A 511 -23.40 -12.86 -0.10
N PHE A 512 -22.46 -13.80 -0.23
CA PHE A 512 -21.09 -13.51 -0.64
C PHE A 512 -20.89 -13.57 -2.16
N LEU A 513 -21.47 -14.58 -2.83
CA LEU A 513 -21.23 -14.83 -4.25
C LEU A 513 -21.71 -13.68 -5.14
N VAL A 514 -22.90 -13.12 -4.91
CA VAL A 514 -23.50 -12.11 -5.80
C VAL A 514 -22.79 -10.75 -5.67
N PRO A 515 -22.53 -10.17 -4.48
CA PRO A 515 -21.82 -8.90 -4.38
C PRO A 515 -20.38 -8.98 -4.88
N LEU A 516 -19.65 -10.06 -4.60
CA LEU A 516 -18.27 -10.24 -5.08
C LEU A 516 -18.23 -10.38 -6.60
N SER A 517 -19.14 -11.17 -7.19
CA SER A 517 -19.26 -11.33 -8.64
C SER A 517 -19.65 -10.02 -9.33
N LEU A 518 -20.56 -9.23 -8.76
CA LEU A 518 -20.95 -7.91 -9.26
C LEU A 518 -19.78 -6.92 -9.18
N LEU A 519 -19.04 -6.89 -8.06
CA LEU A 519 -17.83 -6.05 -7.90
C LEU A 519 -16.74 -6.44 -8.91
N ALA A 520 -16.47 -7.74 -9.11
CA ALA A 520 -15.50 -8.23 -10.08
C ALA A 520 -15.90 -7.89 -11.52
N TRP A 521 -17.17 -8.11 -11.89
CA TRP A 521 -17.69 -7.73 -13.21
C TRP A 521 -17.61 -6.23 -13.44
N LEU A 522 -17.96 -5.39 -12.45
CA LEU A 522 -17.81 -3.95 -12.53
C LEU A 522 -16.34 -3.53 -12.67
N TYR A 523 -15.42 -4.13 -11.91
CA TYR A 523 -13.99 -3.83 -12.00
C TYR A 523 -13.42 -4.14 -13.38
N LEU A 524 -13.82 -5.26 -13.99
CA LEU A 524 -13.35 -5.72 -15.30
C LEU A 524 -14.04 -5.00 -16.48
N ARG A 525 -15.34 -4.75 -16.41
CA ARG A 525 -16.17 -4.28 -17.54
C ARG A 525 -16.65 -2.82 -17.43
N ARG A 526 -16.74 -2.25 -16.22
CA ARG A 526 -17.30 -0.91 -15.95
C ARG A 526 -16.50 -0.13 -14.88
N PRO A 527 -15.20 0.18 -15.07
CA PRO A 527 -14.35 0.64 -13.97
C PRO A 527 -14.79 1.98 -13.33
N LEU A 528 -15.42 2.87 -14.09
CA LEU A 528 -16.06 4.09 -13.57
C LEU A 528 -17.16 3.75 -12.55
N THR A 529 -18.04 2.83 -12.94
CA THR A 529 -19.16 2.36 -12.13
C THR A 529 -18.69 1.58 -10.91
N TYR A 530 -17.63 0.78 -11.02
CA TYR A 530 -16.97 0.14 -9.87
C TYR A 530 -16.60 1.17 -8.79
N ARG A 531 -15.91 2.26 -9.18
CA ARG A 531 -15.52 3.31 -8.22
C ARG A 531 -16.71 4.02 -7.58
N TRP A 532 -17.83 4.17 -8.31
CA TRP A 532 -19.06 4.74 -7.77
C TRP A 532 -19.83 3.75 -6.87
N ALA A 533 -19.83 2.45 -7.19
CA ALA A 533 -20.62 1.45 -6.49
C ALA A 533 -19.93 0.92 -5.21
N ARG A 534 -18.60 0.75 -5.20
CA ARG A 534 -17.85 0.24 -4.05
C ARG A 534 -17.96 1.15 -2.80
N THR A 535 -18.00 2.47 -2.99
CA THR A 535 -17.98 3.45 -1.89
C THR A 535 -19.25 3.45 -1.03
N PRO A 536 -20.48 3.47 -1.58
CA PRO A 536 -21.69 3.36 -0.78
C PRO A 536 -21.83 1.99 -0.09
N LEU A 537 -21.28 0.92 -0.68
CA LEU A 537 -21.19 -0.39 0.01
C LEU A 537 -20.26 -0.33 1.22
N ALA A 538 -19.09 0.29 1.08
CA ALA A 538 -18.17 0.51 2.19
C ALA A 538 -18.78 1.40 3.28
N PHE A 539 -19.46 2.50 2.91
CA PHE A 539 -20.19 3.33 3.87
C PHE A 539 -21.33 2.57 4.56
N ALA A 540 -22.14 1.80 3.84
CA ALA A 540 -23.21 0.99 4.43
C ALA A 540 -22.66 -0.03 5.43
N THR A 541 -21.53 -0.68 5.11
CA THR A 541 -20.89 -1.66 6.02
C THR A 541 -20.31 -1.00 7.28
N MET A 542 -19.79 0.22 7.18
CA MET A 542 -19.33 1.00 8.35
C MET A 542 -20.51 1.55 9.18
N LEU A 543 -21.60 1.98 8.55
CA LEU A 543 -22.81 2.43 9.24
C LEU A 543 -23.51 1.27 9.95
N ALA A 544 -23.53 0.07 9.34
CA ALA A 544 -24.05 -1.14 9.96
C ALA A 544 -23.22 -1.56 11.18
N LEU A 545 -21.88 -1.49 11.10
CA LEU A 545 -20.98 -1.74 12.22
C LEU A 545 -21.25 -0.80 13.41
N VAL A 546 -21.50 0.48 13.14
CA VAL A 546 -21.88 1.47 14.17
C VAL A 546 -23.26 1.17 14.75
N GLY A 547 -24.24 0.81 13.91
CA GLY A 547 -25.58 0.41 14.36
C GLY A 547 -25.54 -0.80 15.28
N PHE A 548 -24.85 -1.86 14.86
CA PHE A 548 -24.62 -3.07 15.67
C PHE A 548 -23.90 -2.77 16.99
N TRP A 549 -22.85 -1.94 16.98
CA TRP A 549 -22.10 -1.61 18.21
C TRP A 549 -22.95 -0.82 19.22
N LEU A 550 -23.88 0.01 18.75
CA LEU A 550 -24.80 0.79 19.59
C LEU A 550 -26.07 0.02 20.00
N TYR A 551 -26.50 -0.96 19.20
CA TYR A 551 -27.76 -1.69 19.39
C TYR A 551 -27.58 -3.19 19.05
N PRO A 552 -26.72 -3.93 19.79
CA PRO A 552 -26.55 -5.37 19.60
C PRO A 552 -27.89 -6.06 19.86
N THR A 553 -28.32 -6.93 18.96
CA THR A 553 -29.71 -7.44 18.92
C THR A 553 -29.70 -8.94 18.67
N ALA A 554 -30.40 -9.69 19.52
CA ALA A 554 -30.57 -11.12 19.36
C ALA A 554 -31.52 -11.42 18.18
N PRO A 555 -31.14 -12.32 17.26
CA PRO A 555 -32.01 -12.77 16.17
C PRO A 555 -33.11 -13.71 16.70
N PRO A 556 -34.25 -13.88 15.99
CA PRO A 556 -35.41 -14.62 16.49
C PRO A 556 -35.08 -16.03 17.03
N ARG A 557 -34.20 -16.78 16.36
CA ARG A 557 -33.78 -18.14 16.75
C ARG A 557 -33.05 -18.25 18.11
N LEU A 558 -32.62 -17.14 18.70
CA LEU A 558 -31.92 -17.10 20.00
C LEU A 558 -32.78 -16.53 21.14
N MET A 559 -34.08 -16.30 20.90
CA MET A 559 -34.97 -15.62 21.86
C MET A 559 -35.72 -16.57 22.80
N GLY A 560 -35.72 -17.87 22.54
CA GLY A 560 -36.58 -18.84 23.26
C GLY A 560 -38.08 -18.74 22.92
N LEU A 561 -38.45 -17.97 21.91
CA LEU A 561 -39.85 -17.64 21.55
C LEU A 561 -40.46 -18.60 20.50
N GLY A 562 -40.10 -19.88 20.51
CA GLY A 562 -40.64 -20.91 19.59
C GLY A 562 -40.02 -20.97 18.19
N PHE A 563 -39.15 -20.02 17.83
CA PHE A 563 -38.42 -20.01 16.56
C PHE A 563 -37.44 -21.19 16.43
N VAL A 564 -37.29 -21.71 15.21
CA VAL A 564 -36.37 -22.80 14.85
C VAL A 564 -35.19 -22.25 14.05
N ASP A 565 -33.95 -22.49 14.51
CA ASP A 565 -32.77 -22.34 13.66
C ASP A 565 -32.80 -23.44 12.58
N THR A 566 -33.11 -23.04 11.35
CA THR A 566 -33.28 -23.98 10.24
C THR A 566 -31.99 -24.67 9.81
N ALA A 567 -30.82 -24.20 10.24
CA ALA A 567 -29.52 -24.74 9.88
C ALA A 567 -28.96 -25.74 10.92
N HIS A 568 -29.33 -25.60 12.20
CA HIS A 568 -28.79 -26.40 13.30
C HIS A 568 -29.87 -27.15 14.13
N GLY A 569 -31.15 -26.82 13.95
CA GLY A 569 -32.25 -27.31 14.81
C GLY A 569 -32.53 -26.39 16.00
N PRO A 570 -33.48 -26.74 16.88
CA PRO A 570 -33.78 -25.95 18.08
C PRO A 570 -32.53 -25.74 18.94
N GLN A 571 -32.16 -24.49 19.19
CA GLN A 571 -30.96 -24.13 19.93
C GLN A 571 -31.17 -24.33 21.44
N ASP A 572 -30.28 -25.11 22.08
CA ASP A 572 -30.09 -24.97 23.53
C ASP A 572 -29.53 -23.57 23.79
N LEU A 573 -30.22 -22.76 24.60
CA LEU A 573 -29.76 -21.41 24.90
C LEU A 573 -28.68 -21.39 25.99
N GLU A 574 -28.47 -22.49 26.72
CA GLU A 574 -27.36 -22.64 27.65
C GLU A 574 -26.07 -23.07 26.91
N ASN A 575 -26.16 -23.99 25.95
CA ASN A 575 -25.03 -24.48 25.13
C ASN A 575 -25.35 -24.58 23.62
N PRO A 576 -25.52 -23.44 22.91
CA PRO A 576 -25.94 -23.44 21.50
C PRO A 576 -24.84 -23.93 20.54
N ASP A 577 -25.23 -24.74 19.53
CA ASP A 577 -24.33 -25.16 18.45
C ASP A 577 -24.47 -24.24 17.23
N PHE A 578 -23.33 -23.73 16.78
CA PHE A 578 -23.22 -22.79 15.68
C PHE A 578 -22.31 -23.29 14.54
N GLY A 579 -21.83 -24.54 14.60
CA GLY A 579 -20.98 -25.14 13.57
C GLY A 579 -19.60 -24.48 13.37
N ALA A 580 -18.81 -25.01 12.44
CA ALA A 580 -17.38 -24.67 12.32
C ALA A 580 -17.06 -23.24 11.81
N LEU A 581 -17.99 -22.60 11.09
CA LEU A 581 -17.74 -21.30 10.43
C LEU A 581 -17.97 -20.07 11.33
N THR A 582 -18.62 -20.23 12.49
CA THR A 582 -19.10 -19.12 13.31
C THR A 582 -18.08 -18.54 14.28
N LYS A 583 -16.87 -19.12 14.36
CA LYS A 583 -15.67 -18.43 14.91
C LYS A 583 -15.32 -17.12 14.18
N LEU A 584 -16.00 -16.83 13.06
CA LEU A 584 -15.89 -15.58 12.29
C LEU A 584 -17.12 -14.66 12.43
N SER A 585 -18.12 -15.01 13.25
CA SER A 585 -19.36 -14.23 13.41
C SER A 585 -19.91 -14.16 14.84
N ASN A 586 -19.93 -12.94 15.40
CA ASN A 586 -20.80 -12.59 16.52
C ASN A 586 -22.27 -12.78 16.09
N GLN A 587 -23.03 -13.53 16.90
CA GLN A 587 -24.40 -13.97 16.63
C GLN A 587 -25.47 -12.92 17.01
N TYR A 588 -25.16 -12.01 17.94
CA TYR A 588 -26.04 -10.91 18.40
C TYR A 588 -25.97 -9.67 17.50
N ALA A 589 -25.71 -9.89 16.20
CA ALA A 589 -25.50 -8.86 15.19
C ALA A 589 -26.66 -8.78 14.19
N ALA A 590 -27.90 -8.89 14.68
CA ALA A 590 -29.10 -8.91 13.86
C ALA A 590 -29.44 -7.52 13.27
N MET A 591 -29.55 -6.50 14.11
CA MET A 591 -29.76 -5.11 13.69
C MET A 591 -28.42 -4.42 13.36
N PRO A 592 -28.28 -3.71 12.21
CA PRO A 592 -29.10 -3.75 11.00
C PRO A 592 -28.63 -4.83 10.01
N SER A 593 -29.54 -5.46 9.27
CA SER A 593 -29.21 -6.60 8.43
C SER A 593 -28.32 -6.25 7.24
N LEU A 594 -27.05 -6.66 7.32
CA LEU A 594 -26.10 -6.61 6.20
C LEU A 594 -26.50 -7.53 5.04
N HIS A 595 -27.29 -8.58 5.29
CA HIS A 595 -27.84 -9.44 4.25
C HIS A 595 -28.75 -8.65 3.30
N VAL A 596 -29.73 -7.91 3.84
CA VAL A 596 -30.59 -7.00 3.07
C VAL A 596 -29.81 -5.81 2.54
N GLY A 597 -28.84 -5.30 3.31
CA GLY A 597 -27.98 -4.21 2.85
C GLY A 597 -27.22 -4.56 1.55
N TRP A 598 -26.42 -5.63 1.56
CA TRP A 598 -25.61 -5.99 0.40
C TRP A 598 -26.46 -6.44 -0.81
N SER A 599 -27.63 -7.07 -0.58
CA SER A 599 -28.54 -7.46 -1.65
C SER A 599 -29.31 -6.27 -2.25
N LEU A 600 -29.75 -5.30 -1.43
CA LEU A 600 -30.37 -4.06 -1.91
C LEU A 600 -29.36 -3.21 -2.69
N TRP A 601 -28.11 -3.12 -2.20
CA TRP A 601 -27.02 -2.48 -2.95
C TRP A 601 -26.81 -3.16 -4.32
N CYS A 602 -26.81 -4.49 -4.37
CA CYS A 602 -26.74 -5.23 -5.64
C CYS A 602 -27.92 -4.87 -6.55
N GLY A 603 -29.16 -4.89 -6.03
CA GLY A 603 -30.36 -4.58 -6.81
C GLY A 603 -30.37 -3.17 -7.38
N VAL A 604 -30.01 -2.17 -6.58
CA VAL A 604 -29.87 -0.77 -7.02
C VAL A 604 -28.79 -0.64 -8.10
N VAL A 605 -27.64 -1.29 -7.94
CA VAL A 605 -26.53 -1.26 -8.90
C VAL A 605 -26.89 -1.99 -10.20
N ILE A 606 -27.56 -3.14 -10.13
CA ILE A 606 -28.05 -3.87 -11.31
C ILE A 606 -29.11 -3.03 -12.03
N ALA A 607 -30.12 -2.50 -11.33
CA ALA A 607 -31.16 -1.66 -11.93
C ALA A 607 -30.59 -0.40 -12.62
N MET A 608 -29.48 0.13 -12.11
CA MET A 608 -28.77 1.29 -12.67
C MET A 608 -27.86 0.99 -13.87
N VAL A 609 -27.44 -0.26 -14.08
CA VAL A 609 -26.44 -0.63 -15.11
C VAL A 609 -27.03 -1.55 -16.18
N ALA A 610 -28.05 -2.33 -15.86
CA ALA A 610 -28.67 -3.28 -16.77
C ALA A 610 -29.55 -2.59 -17.84
N PRO A 611 -29.42 -2.94 -19.12
CA PRO A 611 -30.18 -2.30 -20.20
C PRO A 611 -31.64 -2.79 -20.28
N LYS A 612 -31.90 -4.08 -20.08
CA LYS A 612 -33.23 -4.70 -20.28
C LYS A 612 -34.05 -4.67 -18.98
N LEU A 613 -35.37 -4.47 -19.09
CA LEU A 613 -36.26 -4.38 -17.92
C LEU A 613 -36.22 -5.63 -17.04
N TRP A 614 -36.26 -6.83 -17.64
CA TRP A 614 -36.22 -8.10 -16.88
C TRP A 614 -34.96 -8.25 -16.01
N MET A 615 -33.81 -7.71 -16.45
CA MET A 615 -32.58 -7.72 -15.66
C MET A 615 -32.68 -6.81 -14.44
N LYS A 616 -33.43 -5.71 -14.54
CA LYS A 616 -33.69 -4.80 -13.41
C LYS A 616 -34.67 -5.44 -12.43
N VAL A 617 -35.72 -6.10 -12.93
CA VAL A 617 -36.67 -6.87 -12.12
C VAL A 617 -35.93 -7.98 -11.36
N LEU A 618 -35.11 -8.79 -12.05
CA LEU A 618 -34.29 -9.83 -11.42
C LEU A 618 -33.32 -9.26 -10.37
N GLY A 619 -32.70 -8.12 -10.64
CA GLY A 619 -31.85 -7.41 -9.67
C GLY A 619 -32.61 -6.94 -8.43
N LEU A 620 -33.85 -6.47 -8.59
CA LEU A 620 -34.71 -6.01 -7.49
C LEU A 620 -35.44 -7.17 -6.76
N MET A 621 -35.56 -8.34 -7.38
CA MET A 621 -35.99 -9.57 -6.72
C MET A 621 -34.94 -10.08 -5.72
N TYR A 622 -33.65 -9.87 -5.99
CA TYR A 622 -32.56 -10.33 -5.12
C TYR A 622 -32.68 -9.86 -3.65
N PRO A 623 -32.89 -8.57 -3.33
CA PRO A 623 -33.14 -8.16 -1.95
C PRO A 623 -34.42 -8.75 -1.34
N LEU A 624 -35.50 -8.88 -2.12
CA LEU A 624 -36.77 -9.45 -1.62
C LEU A 624 -36.62 -10.93 -1.26
N MET A 625 -35.93 -11.71 -2.09
CA MET A 625 -35.57 -13.10 -1.81
C MET A 625 -34.62 -13.20 -0.60
N THR A 626 -33.66 -12.29 -0.47
CA THR A 626 -32.78 -12.26 0.70
C THR A 626 -33.54 -11.92 1.99
N THR A 627 -34.49 -10.98 1.98
CA THR A 627 -35.36 -10.71 3.14
C THR A 627 -36.20 -11.92 3.51
N ALA A 628 -36.81 -12.59 2.52
CA ALA A 628 -37.59 -13.81 2.76
C ALA A 628 -36.72 -14.92 3.39
N VAL A 629 -35.50 -15.14 2.87
CA VAL A 629 -34.58 -16.15 3.39
C VAL A 629 -34.16 -15.87 4.84
N ILE A 630 -33.81 -14.63 5.19
CA ILE A 630 -33.34 -14.35 6.57
C ILE A 630 -34.45 -14.39 7.62
N VAL A 631 -35.70 -14.09 7.23
CA VAL A 631 -36.86 -14.21 8.13
C VAL A 631 -37.27 -15.68 8.25
N GLY A 632 -37.40 -16.40 7.14
CA GLY A 632 -37.75 -17.81 7.12
C GLY A 632 -36.75 -18.71 7.86
N THR A 633 -35.47 -18.34 7.88
CA THR A 633 -34.42 -19.04 8.66
C THR A 633 -34.24 -18.48 10.08
N ALA A 634 -35.15 -17.63 10.58
CA ALA A 634 -35.09 -16.99 11.91
C ALA A 634 -33.74 -16.30 12.22
N ASN A 635 -33.08 -15.79 11.19
CA ASN A 635 -31.78 -15.12 11.27
C ASN A 635 -31.88 -13.61 11.51
N HIS A 636 -33.02 -12.99 11.21
CA HIS A 636 -33.27 -11.55 11.35
C HIS A 636 -34.77 -11.25 11.54
N TRP A 637 -35.05 -10.12 12.18
CA TRP A 637 -36.38 -9.50 12.26
C TRP A 637 -36.70 -8.69 11.00
N ILE A 638 -37.96 -8.34 10.72
CA ILE A 638 -38.32 -7.48 9.59
C ILE A 638 -37.78 -6.05 9.79
N LEU A 639 -37.73 -5.53 11.01
CA LEU A 639 -37.08 -4.25 11.30
C LEU A 639 -35.57 -4.29 11.09
N ASP A 640 -34.89 -5.44 11.21
CA ASP A 640 -33.47 -5.56 10.81
C ASP A 640 -33.31 -5.33 9.30
N ALA A 641 -34.25 -5.83 8.50
CA ALA A 641 -34.27 -5.62 7.05
C ALA A 641 -34.51 -4.15 6.70
N VAL A 642 -35.40 -3.46 7.44
CA VAL A 642 -35.59 -2.00 7.34
C VAL A 642 -34.30 -1.27 7.71
N GLY A 643 -33.64 -1.65 8.80
CA GLY A 643 -32.33 -1.11 9.19
C GLY A 643 -31.27 -1.30 8.11
N GLY A 644 -31.22 -2.49 7.49
CA GLY A 644 -30.35 -2.81 6.35
C GLY A 644 -30.60 -1.91 5.14
N ALA A 645 -31.86 -1.63 4.83
CA ALA A 645 -32.25 -0.69 3.77
C ALA A 645 -31.88 0.77 4.11
N VAL A 646 -32.02 1.18 5.38
CA VAL A 646 -31.64 2.51 5.87
C VAL A 646 -30.13 2.74 5.75
N VAL A 647 -29.27 1.83 6.23
CA VAL A 647 -27.81 2.02 6.18
C VAL A 647 -27.26 2.06 4.74
N VAL A 648 -27.88 1.34 3.80
CA VAL A 648 -27.53 1.41 2.37
C VAL A 648 -28.01 2.71 1.73
N SER A 649 -29.22 3.14 2.05
CA SER A 649 -29.76 4.42 1.57
C SER A 649 -28.91 5.60 2.08
N ALA A 650 -28.49 5.54 3.35
CA ALA A 650 -27.52 6.47 3.94
C ALA A 650 -26.14 6.36 3.27
N GLY A 651 -25.65 5.15 2.95
CA GLY A 651 -24.41 4.94 2.20
C GLY A 651 -24.41 5.58 0.81
N PHE A 652 -25.51 5.45 0.05
CA PHE A 652 -25.70 6.15 -1.23
C PHE A 652 -25.88 7.66 -1.04
N GLY A 653 -26.58 8.10 0.01
CA GLY A 653 -26.74 9.50 0.38
C GLY A 653 -25.40 10.18 0.68
N LEU A 654 -24.55 9.54 1.50
CA LEU A 654 -23.22 10.02 1.87
C LEU A 654 -22.27 10.05 0.66
N GLN A 655 -22.31 9.02 -0.19
CA GLN A 655 -21.61 8.99 -1.49
C GLN A 655 -22.01 10.19 -2.38
N TYR A 656 -23.31 10.51 -2.45
CA TYR A 656 -23.82 11.65 -3.22
C TYR A 656 -23.45 12.99 -2.60
N VAL A 657 -23.61 13.16 -1.29
CA VAL A 657 -23.29 14.41 -0.56
C VAL A 657 -21.80 14.73 -0.64
N LEU A 658 -20.93 13.76 -0.36
CA LEU A 658 -19.49 13.98 -0.35
C LEU A 658 -18.94 14.19 -1.77
N PHE A 659 -19.34 13.35 -2.74
CA PHE A 659 -18.67 13.27 -4.04
C PHE A 659 -19.52 13.68 -5.25
N GLY A 660 -20.82 13.95 -5.11
CA GLY A 660 -21.72 14.39 -6.19
C GLY A 660 -22.37 13.24 -6.97
N PHE A 661 -23.10 13.54 -8.04
CA PHE A 661 -23.84 12.49 -8.77
C PHE A 661 -22.90 11.57 -9.57
N GLY A 662 -23.05 10.25 -9.46
CA GLY A 662 -22.09 9.27 -10.01
C GLY A 662 -22.05 9.16 -11.55
N LYS A 663 -23.09 9.62 -12.24
CA LYS A 663 -23.47 9.11 -13.57
C LYS A 663 -23.53 10.18 -14.68
N ARG A 664 -22.39 10.78 -15.00
CA ARG A 664 -22.03 11.34 -16.32
C ARG A 664 -20.56 10.97 -16.54
N PRO A 665 -20.23 10.14 -17.54
CA PRO A 665 -20.27 10.59 -18.93
C PRO A 665 -21.00 9.64 -19.90
N ALA A 666 -21.69 10.23 -20.88
CA ALA A 666 -22.27 9.51 -22.03
C ALA A 666 -22.00 10.25 -23.36
N GLU A 667 -21.95 11.60 -23.35
CA GLU A 667 -21.85 12.42 -24.57
C GLU A 667 -20.51 13.18 -24.68
N GLU A 668 -20.07 13.91 -23.67
CA GLU A 668 -18.82 14.72 -23.71
C GLU A 668 -17.52 13.91 -23.88
N ALA A 669 -17.57 12.58 -23.72
CA ALA A 669 -16.41 11.69 -23.89
C ALA A 669 -16.35 11.03 -25.28
N ALA A 670 -17.27 11.37 -26.21
CA ALA A 670 -17.31 10.84 -27.57
C ALA A 670 -16.39 11.57 -28.56
N GLY A 671 -15.45 12.40 -28.08
CA GLY A 671 -14.29 12.81 -28.87
C GLY A 671 -13.40 11.58 -29.15
N PRO A 672 -13.12 11.21 -30.41
CA PRO A 672 -12.48 9.95 -30.72
C PRO A 672 -11.07 9.87 -30.12
N LEU A 673 -10.80 8.82 -29.33
CA LEU A 673 -9.49 8.48 -28.75
C LEU A 673 -8.51 7.90 -29.80
N TRP A 674 -8.64 8.33 -31.04
CA TRP A 674 -7.74 8.06 -32.15
C TRP A 674 -7.16 9.41 -32.59
N PRO A 675 -5.83 9.58 -32.71
CA PRO A 675 -5.29 10.81 -33.27
C PRO A 675 -5.92 10.99 -34.66
N PRO A 676 -6.46 12.17 -35.01
CA PRO A 676 -7.21 12.32 -36.26
C PRO A 676 -6.34 11.79 -37.40
N ARG A 677 -6.82 10.75 -38.09
CA ARG A 677 -6.07 10.15 -39.19
C ARG A 677 -5.69 11.31 -40.10
N LEU A 678 -4.40 11.48 -40.36
CA LEU A 678 -3.95 12.43 -41.35
C LEU A 678 -4.72 12.09 -42.63
N ARG A 679 -5.73 12.91 -42.97
CA ARG A 679 -6.25 12.92 -44.33
C ARG A 679 -5.01 13.08 -45.19
N ARG A 680 -4.79 12.17 -46.13
CA ARG A 680 -3.86 12.47 -47.22
C ARG A 680 -4.31 13.83 -47.75
N ARG A 681 -3.41 14.82 -47.75
CA ARG A 681 -3.58 15.97 -48.61
C ARG A 681 -3.41 15.44 -50.03
N GLU A 682 -4.52 14.98 -50.59
CA GLU A 682 -4.70 15.12 -52.03
C GLU A 682 -4.53 16.63 -52.33
N PRO A 683 -3.84 16.99 -53.42
CA PRO A 683 -3.53 18.38 -53.73
C PRO A 683 -4.79 19.09 -54.25
N GLU A 684 -5.67 19.47 -53.32
CA GLU A 684 -6.85 20.29 -53.59
C GLU A 684 -6.36 21.63 -54.16
N ARG A 685 -6.58 21.81 -55.46
CA ARG A 685 -6.07 22.95 -56.23
C ARG A 685 -6.67 24.24 -55.67
N ALA A 686 -5.83 25.25 -55.45
CA ALA A 686 -6.30 26.56 -55.00
C ALA A 686 -7.22 27.20 -56.07
N GLY A 687 -8.50 27.34 -55.75
CA GLY A 687 -9.44 28.14 -56.52
C GLY A 687 -9.57 29.55 -55.94
N ALA A 688 -9.47 30.58 -56.77
CA ALA A 688 -9.75 31.96 -56.40
C ALA A 688 -10.25 32.75 -57.63
N ALA A 689 -11.55 33.06 -57.64
CA ALA A 689 -12.29 33.72 -58.73
C ALA A 689 -12.33 32.93 -60.06
N VAL A 690 -13.25 33.16 -61.01
CA VAL A 690 -14.30 34.19 -61.17
C VAL A 690 -15.68 33.53 -61.35
N ALA A 691 -16.80 34.26 -61.20
CA ALA A 691 -18.16 33.76 -61.44
C ALA A 691 -18.98 34.71 -62.36
N LEU A 692 -19.88 34.10 -63.17
CA LEU A 692 -20.80 34.72 -64.16
C LEU A 692 -20.06 35.39 -65.35
N VAL A 693 -20.59 35.47 -66.59
CA VAL A 693 -21.96 35.51 -67.15
C VAL A 693 -22.08 34.49 -68.35
N PRO A 694 -23.27 34.04 -68.82
CA PRO A 694 -23.41 32.73 -69.50
C PRO A 694 -23.40 32.74 -71.05
N ALA A 695 -23.63 31.56 -71.63
CA ALA A 695 -23.46 31.22 -73.05
C ALA A 695 -24.57 31.71 -74.01
N PRO A 696 -24.25 31.92 -75.31
CA PRO A 696 -25.22 32.16 -76.39
C PRO A 696 -25.68 30.87 -77.08
N SER A 697 -26.82 30.92 -77.78
CA SER A 697 -27.32 29.85 -78.65
C SER A 697 -27.55 30.38 -80.08
N LYS A 698 -27.14 29.57 -81.08
CA LYS A 698 -27.45 29.59 -82.54
C LYS A 698 -27.46 30.94 -83.30
N ALA A 699 -26.85 30.92 -84.49
CA ALA A 699 -26.96 31.97 -85.52
C ALA A 699 -28.38 32.01 -86.16
N PRO A 700 -28.69 33.02 -86.99
CA PRO A 700 -28.15 33.07 -88.37
C PRO A 700 -27.41 34.37 -88.73
N ASP A 701 -26.65 34.30 -89.84
CA ASP A 701 -26.19 35.32 -90.81
C ASP A 701 -25.85 36.76 -90.32
N THR A 702 -24.71 37.39 -90.66
CA THR A 702 -24.07 37.48 -91.99
C THR A 702 -22.55 37.78 -91.98
N GLN A 703 -21.83 37.23 -92.98
CA GLN A 703 -20.65 37.74 -93.71
C GLN A 703 -19.29 38.12 -93.01
N ALA A 704 -18.23 37.54 -93.61
CA ALA A 704 -16.90 38.13 -93.95
C ALA A 704 -15.62 37.88 -93.08
N ALA A 705 -14.60 37.37 -93.80
CA ALA A 705 -13.14 37.53 -93.64
C ALA A 705 -12.29 36.62 -92.69
N GLU A 706 -11.01 36.52 -93.05
CA GLU A 706 -9.94 35.52 -92.77
C GLU A 706 -8.64 36.22 -92.25
N PRO A 707 -7.47 35.56 -92.00
CA PRO A 707 -7.15 34.22 -91.43
C PRO A 707 -5.87 34.18 -90.50
N THR A 708 -5.42 32.98 -90.08
CA THR A 708 -4.06 32.58 -89.55
C THR A 708 -3.57 33.18 -88.20
N GLY A 709 -2.67 32.59 -87.38
CA GLY A 709 -1.85 31.34 -87.37
C GLY A 709 -0.81 31.39 -86.20
N THR A 710 0.15 30.47 -85.90
CA THR A 710 0.50 29.10 -86.36
C THR A 710 1.52 28.38 -85.42
N ALA A 711 1.39 27.05 -85.20
CA ALA A 711 2.45 26.03 -84.91
C ALA A 711 3.28 25.95 -83.58
N ALA A 712 4.03 24.83 -83.40
CA ALA A 712 4.86 24.39 -82.24
C ALA A 712 6.16 23.64 -82.74
N PRO A 713 6.69 22.44 -82.32
CA PRO A 713 6.33 21.41 -81.29
C PRO A 713 7.41 20.92 -80.23
N PRO A 714 8.17 19.75 -80.26
CA PRO A 714 8.19 18.83 -79.07
C PRO A 714 9.47 17.97 -78.70
N GLY A 715 9.32 17.07 -77.70
CA GLY A 715 10.10 15.80 -77.46
C GLY A 715 10.94 15.74 -76.15
N ALA A 716 11.26 14.62 -75.45
CA ALA A 716 10.88 13.17 -75.38
C ALA A 716 11.42 12.61 -73.98
N ALA A 717 11.48 11.35 -73.50
CA ALA A 717 11.20 9.94 -73.92
C ALA A 717 10.98 9.00 -72.67
N GLU A 718 11.15 7.66 -72.77
CA GLU A 718 10.88 6.58 -71.75
C GLU A 718 11.78 5.31 -72.01
N PRO A 719 11.71 4.05 -71.43
CA PRO A 719 10.98 3.43 -70.26
C PRO A 719 11.80 2.33 -69.44
N THR A 720 11.12 1.41 -68.68
CA THR A 720 11.48 -0.01 -68.27
C THR A 720 12.64 -0.33 -67.26
N GLU A 721 12.76 -1.46 -66.50
CA GLU A 721 11.83 -2.52 -66.00
C GLU A 721 12.32 -3.34 -64.74
N VAL A 722 11.35 -3.94 -64.01
CA VAL A 722 11.22 -5.19 -63.19
C VAL A 722 12.41 -6.05 -62.60
N ALA A 723 12.31 -6.30 -61.26
CA ALA A 723 12.61 -7.48 -60.39
C ALA A 723 14.00 -8.17 -60.20
N GLY A 724 14.26 -8.63 -58.95
CA GLY A 724 15.33 -9.59 -58.54
C GLY A 724 15.58 -9.66 -57.01
N PRO A 725 15.78 -10.83 -56.34
CA PRO A 725 15.90 -10.93 -54.87
C PRO A 725 17.27 -11.40 -54.33
N GLY A 726 17.58 -11.14 -53.04
CA GLY A 726 18.67 -11.87 -52.34
C GLY A 726 19.23 -11.26 -51.04
N SER A 727 18.98 -11.94 -49.90
CA SER A 727 19.75 -11.97 -48.64
C SER A 727 20.79 -10.88 -48.27
N ARG A 728 20.58 -10.19 -47.14
CA ARG A 728 21.35 -10.39 -45.90
C ARG A 728 20.65 -9.79 -44.68
#